data_AF-A0A285TXM8-F1
#
_entry.id   AF-A0A285TXM8-F1
#
_cell.length_a   1.000
_cell.length_b   1.000
_cell.length_c   1.000
_cell.angle_alpha   90.00
_cell.angle_beta   90.00
_cell.angle_gamma   90.00
#
_symmetry.space_group_name_H-M   'P 1'
#
loop_
_entity.id
_entity.type
_entity.pdbx_description
1 polymer ?
#
loop_
_entity_poly.entity_id
_entity_poly.type
_entity_poly.pdbx_seq_one_letter_code
_entity_poly.pdbx_strand_id
1 'polypeptide(L)'
;MAVKPIFNGATDEQIRSPYLDVRDVRPVPTKVVDWLRKPQNMVVTLFGMAGASVLYGMLSDWLLIVAVLLFSWALSVTEKTPIKIPIQEKMPDPNEAHPKTGKPTIGKGIFFIGNDQVSGKEIWLTNDDCRQHFLILGTTGAGKTEALLSFAANALSWGSGLLFCDGKGDVSLFAKVYVMARRFGREDDLLVLNFMNGNRQNIGSSVRSNTMNPVATGSADGITQMIVSLMDDVGGDGAMWKGRATAMLTGVIRALCWLRDDGLLDLNVGAIRSHMSLRAIVELGNEECYPDMPAPIRVSIQSYLSSLPGYNAEKKENQAQTTLDQHGYLEMQFTKILGNLADVYGHIFATPFGEVDMYDVVLNRRILVIMLPALEVSGDEIANLGKIVVATLKGMMGATLGSKLDGSWADVVLNRQTNSPSPFMVILDEVGYYTVEGMALMAAQARSLGFSMVYASQDIPAMKRLNEKEAASIIANTNTKIFMRTEEVNETGRLAVETGDKVTRVRTSGFERADDGRSLNYASASGAQFEEVNRVNFTDLKKQGPGLMHVMFQEKVVRARGFYANPESALELDKVQLRANHFIRVTKPTFADMESARRVPEVLNRFLNEPDFIQLLIDKETEALNSVVSRAEEGDEIALIARNFEVVLDGKRKPIEAACAAVSDIWRKISGATSAFAERVHTSMTMPASGGFAEPRNIMPGGMPDDLGIPFGDAEPPIAPPRREFSGPSRDKRIDARVKHGASVDDGSIIDMTKQIQTNDPIMRSLAAIDFDEEGADPIDVDEAIEEALGSDSFMEPKGQPMEHGRIERAVDDFDRSSSTISNLSDDDDDDDGEDDGDVEDILVTAFLEQLQKGEDD
;
A
#
# COMPACT_ATOMS: atom_id res chain seq x y z
N MET A 1 -40.17 -42.56 -42.29
CA MET A 1 -40.97 -41.64 -41.45
C MET A 1 -40.04 -40.57 -40.93
N ALA A 2 -40.41 -39.28 -40.98
CA ALA A 2 -39.64 -38.26 -40.28
C ALA A 2 -39.92 -38.36 -38.77
N VAL A 3 -38.86 -38.30 -37.95
CA VAL A 3 -39.02 -38.19 -36.49
C VAL A 3 -39.63 -36.82 -36.20
N LYS A 4 -40.73 -36.76 -35.45
CA LYS A 4 -41.25 -35.47 -34.97
C LYS A 4 -40.17 -34.85 -34.07
N PRO A 5 -39.73 -33.59 -34.28
CA PRO A 5 -38.81 -32.95 -33.37
C PRO A 5 -39.40 -32.93 -31.96
N ILE A 6 -38.59 -33.31 -30.98
CA ILE A 6 -38.97 -33.40 -29.56
C ILE A 6 -39.11 -31.99 -28.93
N PHE A 7 -38.62 -30.96 -29.63
CA PHE A 7 -38.59 -29.57 -29.20
C PHE A 7 -39.59 -28.75 -30.03
N ASN A 8 -40.31 -27.84 -29.37
CA ASN A 8 -41.29 -26.94 -30.01
C ASN A 8 -40.65 -25.69 -30.66
N GLY A 9 -39.33 -25.56 -30.60
CA GLY A 9 -38.57 -24.49 -31.26
C GLY A 9 -38.08 -24.92 -32.65
N ALA A 10 -37.66 -23.95 -33.46
CA ALA A 10 -36.99 -24.22 -34.74
C ALA A 10 -35.66 -24.93 -34.52
N THR A 11 -35.35 -25.96 -35.33
CA THR A 11 -34.03 -26.61 -35.34
C THR A 11 -33.03 -25.82 -36.19
N ASP A 12 -31.72 -26.01 -35.98
CA ASP A 12 -30.69 -25.31 -36.77
C ASP A 12 -30.84 -25.51 -38.29
N GLU A 13 -31.31 -26.68 -38.73
CA GLU A 13 -31.62 -27.00 -40.13
C GLU A 13 -32.79 -26.18 -40.70
N GLN A 14 -33.67 -25.66 -39.85
CA GLN A 14 -34.81 -24.81 -40.22
C GLN A 14 -34.45 -23.31 -40.19
N ILE A 15 -33.36 -22.92 -39.52
CA ILE A 15 -32.91 -21.53 -39.44
C ILE A 15 -32.20 -21.17 -40.75
N ARG A 16 -32.96 -20.59 -41.70
CA ARG A 16 -32.37 -20.01 -42.92
C ARG A 16 -31.43 -18.87 -42.57
N SER A 17 -30.18 -18.97 -43.04
CA SER A 17 -29.17 -17.93 -42.91
C SER A 17 -29.63 -16.63 -43.61
N PRO A 18 -29.78 -15.49 -42.90
CA PRO A 18 -30.34 -14.26 -43.48
C PRO A 18 -29.56 -13.72 -44.69
N TYR A 19 -28.28 -14.05 -44.79
CA TYR A 19 -27.41 -13.67 -45.91
C TYR A 19 -27.87 -14.21 -47.27
N LEU A 20 -28.72 -15.24 -47.31
CA LEU A 20 -29.27 -15.82 -48.55
C LEU A 20 -30.47 -15.03 -49.12
N ASP A 21 -31.16 -14.24 -48.29
CA ASP A 21 -32.33 -13.44 -48.71
C ASP A 21 -31.96 -11.99 -49.09
N VAL A 22 -30.75 -11.54 -48.73
CA VAL A 22 -30.26 -10.17 -48.96
C VAL A 22 -29.81 -9.98 -50.40
N ARG A 23 -30.46 -9.04 -51.10
CA ARG A 23 -30.12 -8.68 -52.48
C ARG A 23 -29.32 -7.39 -52.50
N ASP A 24 -28.06 -7.45 -52.92
CA ASP A 24 -27.32 -6.22 -53.24
C ASP A 24 -27.99 -5.55 -54.46
N VAL A 25 -28.74 -4.47 -54.22
CA VAL A 25 -29.42 -3.69 -55.28
C VAL A 25 -28.56 -2.57 -55.86
N ARG A 26 -27.29 -2.43 -55.45
CA ARG A 26 -26.39 -1.41 -56.02
C ARG A 26 -26.19 -1.64 -57.52
N PRO A 27 -26.06 -0.59 -58.35
CA PRO A 27 -25.86 -0.71 -59.79
C PRO A 27 -24.67 -1.61 -60.15
N VAL A 28 -24.75 -2.28 -61.31
CA VAL A 28 -23.64 -3.11 -61.83
C VAL A 28 -22.32 -2.32 -61.93
N PRO A 29 -22.28 -1.05 -62.40
CA PRO A 29 -21.05 -0.26 -62.41
C PRO A 29 -20.39 -0.08 -61.04
N THR A 30 -21.16 0.18 -59.97
CA THR A 30 -20.55 0.36 -58.62
C THR A 30 -20.05 -0.94 -58.04
N LYS A 31 -20.71 -2.08 -58.34
CA LYS A 31 -20.19 -3.42 -58.01
C LYS A 31 -18.89 -3.74 -58.73
N VAL A 32 -18.78 -3.43 -60.03
CA VAL A 32 -17.54 -3.63 -60.79
C VAL A 32 -16.41 -2.74 -60.25
N VAL A 33 -16.70 -1.48 -59.93
CA VAL A 33 -15.72 -0.56 -59.31
C VAL A 33 -15.27 -1.06 -57.94
N ASP A 34 -16.18 -1.47 -57.05
CA ASP A 34 -15.81 -2.02 -55.73
C ASP A 34 -15.10 -3.38 -55.81
N TRP A 35 -15.37 -4.18 -56.85
CA TRP A 35 -14.63 -5.40 -57.11
C TRP A 35 -13.20 -5.08 -57.59
N LEU A 36 -13.03 -4.13 -58.52
CA LEU A 36 -11.72 -3.66 -59.01
C LEU A 36 -10.91 -2.92 -57.94
N ARG A 37 -11.54 -2.30 -56.94
CA ARG A 37 -10.85 -1.66 -55.79
C ARG A 37 -10.02 -2.64 -54.95
N LYS A 38 -10.25 -3.96 -55.03
CA LYS A 38 -9.43 -4.96 -54.33
C LYS A 38 -8.13 -5.20 -55.11
N PRO A 39 -6.93 -5.00 -54.52
CA PRO A 39 -5.66 -5.13 -55.25
C PRO A 39 -5.49 -6.47 -55.99
N GLN A 40 -5.90 -7.58 -55.36
CA GLN A 40 -5.87 -8.91 -55.98
C GLN A 40 -6.71 -8.99 -57.27
N ASN A 41 -7.92 -8.41 -57.25
CA ASN A 41 -8.83 -8.40 -58.41
C ASN A 41 -8.32 -7.49 -59.53
N MET A 42 -7.74 -6.33 -59.17
CA MET A 42 -7.08 -5.44 -60.13
C MET A 42 -5.91 -6.16 -60.81
N VAL A 43 -5.04 -6.82 -60.04
CA VAL A 43 -3.91 -7.60 -60.57
C VAL A 43 -4.39 -8.73 -61.48
N VAL A 44 -5.41 -9.50 -61.09
CA VAL A 44 -6.02 -10.54 -61.94
C VAL A 44 -6.61 -9.94 -63.23
N THR A 45 -7.21 -8.75 -63.17
CA THR A 45 -7.75 -8.05 -64.35
C THR A 45 -6.63 -7.63 -65.30
N LEU A 46 -5.55 -7.03 -64.78
CA LEU A 46 -4.39 -6.60 -65.57
C LEU A 46 -3.67 -7.81 -66.22
N PHE A 47 -3.49 -8.91 -65.49
CA PHE A 47 -2.98 -10.17 -66.07
C PHE A 47 -3.93 -10.78 -67.10
N GLY A 48 -5.24 -10.72 -66.88
CA GLY A 48 -6.25 -11.17 -67.85
C GLY A 48 -6.20 -10.35 -69.15
N MET A 49 -6.02 -9.03 -69.05
CA MET A 49 -5.84 -8.14 -70.20
C MET A 49 -4.51 -8.39 -70.93
N ALA A 50 -3.42 -8.69 -70.22
CA ALA A 50 -2.15 -9.09 -70.80
C ALA A 50 -2.20 -10.47 -71.50
N GLY A 51 -2.98 -11.41 -70.97
CA GLY A 51 -3.26 -12.68 -71.67
C GLY A 51 -4.12 -12.46 -72.91
N ALA A 52 -5.14 -11.60 -72.84
CA ALA A 52 -6.00 -11.27 -73.96
C ALA A 52 -5.27 -10.53 -75.10
N SER A 53 -4.29 -9.67 -74.80
CA SER A 53 -3.50 -8.98 -75.84
C SER A 53 -2.56 -9.92 -76.60
N VAL A 54 -2.06 -10.98 -75.95
CA VAL A 54 -1.28 -12.04 -76.61
C VAL A 54 -2.17 -12.92 -77.52
N LEU A 55 -3.40 -13.23 -77.09
CA LEU A 55 -4.35 -14.02 -77.89
C LEU A 55 -4.98 -13.23 -79.05
N TYR A 56 -5.19 -11.93 -78.88
CA TYR A 56 -5.88 -11.06 -79.84
C TYR A 56 -5.05 -9.81 -80.14
N GLY A 57 -3.95 -9.98 -80.89
CA GLY A 57 -3.00 -8.91 -81.21
C GLY A 57 -3.61 -7.67 -81.90
N MET A 58 -4.77 -7.78 -82.55
CA MET A 58 -5.49 -6.61 -83.11
C MET A 58 -6.10 -5.69 -82.03
N LEU A 59 -6.13 -6.12 -80.77
CA LEU A 59 -6.64 -5.38 -79.61
C LEU A 59 -5.53 -5.01 -78.60
N SER A 60 -4.26 -5.34 -78.89
CA SER A 60 -3.15 -5.19 -77.94
C SER A 60 -3.01 -3.77 -77.41
N ASP A 61 -3.05 -2.79 -78.32
CA ASP A 61 -2.75 -1.40 -78.00
C ASP A 61 -3.89 -0.77 -77.19
N TRP A 62 -5.14 -1.10 -77.52
CA TRP A 62 -6.31 -0.70 -76.76
C TRP A 62 -6.34 -1.32 -75.35
N LEU A 63 -5.99 -2.60 -75.23
CA LEU A 63 -5.86 -3.27 -73.94
C LEU A 63 -4.73 -2.66 -73.11
N LEU A 64 -3.59 -2.31 -73.72
CA LEU A 64 -2.47 -1.66 -73.04
C LEU A 64 -2.87 -0.27 -72.52
N ILE A 65 -3.54 0.55 -73.33
CA ILE A 65 -4.04 1.88 -72.91
C ILE A 65 -5.00 1.76 -71.73
N VAL A 66 -5.98 0.85 -71.81
CA VAL A 66 -6.95 0.65 -70.71
C VAL A 66 -6.27 0.07 -69.47
N ALA A 67 -5.27 -0.81 -69.61
CA ALA A 67 -4.50 -1.34 -68.48
C ALA A 67 -3.67 -0.25 -67.80
N VAL A 68 -3.03 0.67 -68.54
CA VAL A 68 -2.32 1.82 -67.98
C VAL A 68 -3.27 2.77 -67.26
N LEU A 69 -4.47 3.02 -67.81
CA LEU A 69 -5.49 3.85 -67.15
C LEU A 69 -6.04 3.19 -65.87
N LEU A 70 -6.30 1.88 -65.87
CA LEU A 70 -6.74 1.13 -64.70
C LEU A 70 -5.65 1.05 -63.62
N PHE A 71 -4.38 0.89 -64.01
CA PHE A 71 -3.24 0.91 -63.09
C PHE A 71 -3.02 2.29 -62.47
N SER A 72 -3.06 3.36 -63.28
CA SER A 72 -3.01 4.75 -62.82
C SER A 72 -4.16 5.08 -61.86
N TRP A 73 -5.37 4.59 -62.18
CA TRP A 73 -6.52 4.68 -61.26
C TRP A 73 -6.30 3.90 -59.96
N ALA A 74 -5.77 2.66 -60.03
CA ALA A 74 -5.49 1.84 -58.86
C ALA A 74 -4.50 2.52 -57.90
N LEU A 75 -3.44 3.16 -58.43
CA LEU A 75 -2.49 3.96 -57.65
C LEU A 75 -3.13 5.20 -56.98
N SER A 76 -4.31 5.63 -57.44
CA SER A 76 -5.09 6.72 -56.83
C SER A 76 -6.15 6.26 -55.81
N VAL A 77 -6.38 4.95 -55.67
CA VAL A 77 -7.34 4.39 -54.70
C VAL A 77 -6.69 4.36 -53.32
N THR A 78 -7.11 5.26 -52.42
CA THR A 78 -6.69 5.21 -51.02
C THR A 78 -7.35 4.04 -50.26
N GLU A 79 -6.51 3.29 -49.55
CA GLU A 79 -6.93 2.28 -48.59
C GLU A 79 -7.80 2.93 -47.48
N LYS A 80 -8.94 2.31 -47.17
CA LYS A 80 -9.79 2.70 -46.03
C LYS A 80 -9.71 1.65 -44.92
N THR A 81 -9.37 2.07 -43.71
CA THR A 81 -9.52 1.30 -42.47
C THR A 81 -10.94 1.45 -41.89
N PRO A 82 -11.37 0.59 -40.94
CA PRO A 82 -12.71 0.66 -40.36
C PRO A 82 -12.95 1.91 -39.49
N ILE A 83 -12.00 2.28 -38.62
CA ILE A 83 -12.19 3.36 -37.63
C ILE A 83 -11.29 4.59 -37.91
N LYS A 84 -9.98 4.52 -37.66
CA LYS A 84 -8.95 5.53 -38.02
C LYS A 84 -7.76 4.89 -38.76
N ILE A 85 -6.87 5.69 -39.36
CA ILE A 85 -5.60 5.26 -39.97
C ILE A 85 -4.44 5.44 -38.97
N PRO A 86 -3.51 4.47 -38.83
CA PRO A 86 -2.33 4.57 -37.96
C PRO A 86 -1.38 5.71 -38.37
N ILE A 87 -0.69 6.29 -37.39
CA ILE A 87 0.22 7.44 -37.58
C ILE A 87 1.45 7.10 -38.44
N GLN A 88 1.86 5.83 -38.48
CA GLN A 88 3.01 5.31 -39.22
C GLN A 88 2.83 5.46 -40.74
N GLU A 89 1.60 5.27 -41.24
CA GLU A 89 1.27 5.30 -42.68
C GLU A 89 1.33 6.71 -43.29
N LYS A 90 1.18 7.75 -42.46
CA LYS A 90 1.21 9.18 -42.86
C LYS A 90 0.19 9.57 -43.97
N MET A 91 -0.75 8.70 -44.30
CA MET A 91 -1.81 8.97 -45.28
C MET A 91 -2.92 9.86 -44.69
N PRO A 92 -3.67 10.61 -45.53
CA PRO A 92 -4.85 11.34 -45.06
C PRO A 92 -5.98 10.37 -44.66
N ASP A 93 -6.46 10.47 -43.43
CA ASP A 93 -7.53 9.64 -42.88
C ASP A 93 -8.92 10.22 -43.23
N PRO A 94 -9.73 9.53 -44.06
CA PRO A 94 -11.09 9.97 -44.39
C PRO A 94 -12.03 10.07 -43.18
N ASN A 95 -11.63 9.51 -42.04
CA ASN A 95 -12.40 9.42 -40.80
C ASN A 95 -11.95 10.45 -39.74
N GLU A 96 -11.00 11.33 -40.07
CA GLU A 96 -10.47 12.39 -39.19
C GLU A 96 -10.43 13.72 -39.96
N ALA A 97 -11.60 14.36 -40.09
CA ALA A 97 -11.78 15.62 -40.79
C ALA A 97 -11.40 16.83 -39.90
N HIS A 98 -10.57 17.73 -40.42
CA HIS A 98 -10.12 18.91 -39.70
C HIS A 98 -11.29 19.90 -39.41
N PRO A 99 -11.55 20.30 -38.15
CA PRO A 99 -12.79 20.98 -37.77
C PRO A 99 -12.99 22.34 -38.46
N LYS A 100 -11.90 23.05 -38.81
CA LYS A 100 -11.98 24.36 -39.50
C LYS A 100 -12.16 24.26 -41.02
N THR A 101 -11.91 23.10 -41.63
CA THR A 101 -11.80 22.98 -43.11
C THR A 101 -12.52 21.78 -43.73
N GLY A 102 -13.03 20.84 -42.94
CA GLY A 102 -13.73 19.64 -43.41
C GLY A 102 -12.88 18.64 -44.22
N LYS A 103 -11.58 18.90 -44.38
CA LYS A 103 -10.67 18.04 -45.14
C LYS A 103 -10.06 16.95 -44.24
N PRO A 104 -9.83 15.73 -44.75
CA PRO A 104 -9.03 14.70 -44.07
C PRO A 104 -7.70 15.27 -43.56
N THR A 105 -7.36 14.97 -42.31
CA THR A 105 -6.00 15.19 -41.76
C THR A 105 -5.15 13.95 -41.96
N ILE A 106 -3.84 14.05 -41.73
CA ILE A 106 -2.95 12.88 -41.67
C ILE A 106 -3.39 11.97 -40.51
N GLY A 107 -3.40 10.66 -40.73
CA GLY A 107 -3.77 9.67 -39.72
C GLY A 107 -3.00 9.85 -38.41
N LYS A 108 -3.72 9.74 -37.29
CA LYS A 108 -3.20 9.89 -35.91
C LYS A 108 -3.46 8.66 -35.05
N GLY A 109 -3.77 7.51 -35.65
CA GLY A 109 -4.00 6.28 -34.90
C GLY A 109 -2.75 5.87 -34.13
N ILE A 110 -2.85 5.79 -32.81
CA ILE A 110 -1.77 5.33 -31.91
C ILE A 110 -2.16 4.07 -31.12
N PHE A 111 -3.47 3.83 -30.95
CA PHE A 111 -4.00 2.74 -30.15
C PHE A 111 -4.61 1.64 -31.02
N PHE A 112 -4.01 0.46 -30.96
CA PHE A 112 -4.40 -0.72 -31.72
C PHE A 112 -5.35 -1.61 -30.91
N ILE A 113 -6.59 -1.72 -31.40
CA ILE A 113 -7.65 -2.55 -30.79
C ILE A 113 -7.58 -4.01 -31.28
N GLY A 114 -7.10 -4.24 -32.51
CA GLY A 114 -7.14 -5.54 -33.18
C GLY A 114 -7.59 -5.42 -34.64
N ASN A 115 -8.19 -6.48 -35.19
CA ASN A 115 -8.57 -6.56 -36.60
C ASN A 115 -10.07 -6.81 -36.80
N ASP A 116 -10.67 -6.17 -37.81
CA ASP A 116 -12.03 -6.45 -38.26
C ASP A 116 -12.12 -7.86 -38.86
N GLN A 117 -13.09 -8.65 -38.40
CA GLN A 117 -13.30 -10.03 -38.86
C GLN A 117 -13.74 -10.12 -40.33
N VAL A 118 -14.33 -9.06 -40.90
CA VAL A 118 -14.92 -9.10 -42.25
C VAL A 118 -13.91 -8.69 -43.33
N SER A 119 -13.12 -7.64 -43.08
CA SER A 119 -12.11 -7.14 -44.01
C SER A 119 -10.67 -7.54 -43.67
N GLY A 120 -10.42 -8.08 -42.48
CA GLY A 120 -9.08 -8.37 -41.94
C GLY A 120 -8.30 -7.13 -41.49
N LYS A 121 -8.83 -5.92 -41.73
CA LYS A 121 -8.10 -4.67 -41.53
C LYS A 121 -7.98 -4.28 -40.07
N GLU A 122 -6.88 -3.61 -39.76
CA GLU A 122 -6.56 -3.11 -38.43
C GLU A 122 -7.52 -2.01 -37.96
N ILE A 123 -7.76 -1.97 -36.65
CA ILE A 123 -8.66 -1.05 -35.98
C ILE A 123 -7.82 -0.17 -35.04
N TRP A 124 -7.69 1.10 -35.42
CA TRP A 124 -6.93 2.10 -34.68
C TRP A 124 -7.81 3.23 -34.14
N LEU A 125 -7.39 3.82 -33.01
CA LEU A 125 -7.92 5.06 -32.42
C LEU A 125 -6.81 6.09 -32.18
N THR A 126 -7.18 7.38 -32.18
CA THR A 126 -6.25 8.49 -31.88
C THR A 126 -6.10 8.72 -30.37
N ASN A 127 -5.11 9.54 -29.97
CA ASN A 127 -4.97 10.01 -28.58
C ASN A 127 -6.26 10.70 -28.08
N ASP A 128 -6.84 11.59 -28.90
CA ASP A 128 -8.07 12.32 -28.57
C ASP A 128 -9.30 11.40 -28.42
N ASP A 129 -9.32 10.26 -29.12
CA ASP A 129 -10.34 9.21 -28.98
C ASP A 129 -10.14 8.39 -27.70
N CYS A 130 -8.91 7.99 -27.38
CA CYS A 130 -8.59 7.22 -26.17
C CYS A 130 -8.89 8.02 -24.90
N ARG A 131 -8.65 9.34 -24.93
CA ARG A 131 -9.03 10.27 -23.87
C ARG A 131 -10.55 10.41 -23.69
N GLN A 132 -11.37 9.88 -24.58
CA GLN A 132 -12.83 9.78 -24.39
C GLN A 132 -13.28 8.47 -23.73
N HIS A 133 -12.32 7.70 -23.23
CA HIS A 133 -12.49 6.55 -22.34
C HIS A 133 -13.19 5.34 -22.97
N PHE A 134 -13.04 4.21 -22.30
CA PHE A 134 -13.51 2.91 -22.75
C PHE A 134 -14.43 2.26 -21.71
N LEU A 135 -15.50 1.64 -22.19
CA LEU A 135 -16.33 0.69 -21.44
C LEU A 135 -16.22 -0.68 -22.10
N ILE A 136 -15.80 -1.69 -21.33
CA ILE A 136 -15.62 -3.07 -21.81
C ILE A 136 -16.52 -4.00 -21.00
N LEU A 137 -17.43 -4.67 -21.69
CA LEU A 137 -18.42 -5.56 -21.10
C LEU A 137 -18.25 -6.97 -21.67
N GLY A 138 -18.08 -7.95 -20.79
CA GLY A 138 -17.81 -9.33 -21.19
C GLY A 138 -17.81 -10.32 -20.04
N THR A 139 -18.62 -11.37 -20.14
CA THR A 139 -18.73 -12.43 -19.13
C THR A 139 -17.40 -13.17 -18.93
N THR A 140 -17.23 -13.79 -17.76
CA THR A 140 -16.09 -14.68 -17.47
C THR A 140 -15.85 -15.69 -18.59
N GLY A 141 -14.59 -15.83 -19.02
CA GLY A 141 -14.21 -16.65 -20.19
C GLY A 141 -14.29 -15.95 -21.55
N ALA A 142 -14.82 -14.72 -21.65
CA ALA A 142 -14.83 -13.96 -22.92
C ALA A 142 -13.44 -13.45 -23.37
N GLY A 143 -12.40 -13.58 -22.54
CA GLY A 143 -11.05 -13.06 -22.80
C GLY A 143 -10.83 -11.60 -22.39
N LYS A 144 -11.70 -11.04 -21.53
CA LYS A 144 -11.66 -9.63 -21.09
C LYS A 144 -10.31 -9.21 -20.52
N THR A 145 -9.78 -9.95 -19.53
CA THR A 145 -8.51 -9.61 -18.88
C THR A 145 -7.30 -9.70 -19.84
N GLU A 146 -7.32 -10.61 -20.83
CA GLU A 146 -6.30 -10.67 -21.91
C GLU A 146 -6.40 -9.49 -22.90
N ALA A 147 -7.62 -9.00 -23.15
CA ALA A 147 -7.81 -7.75 -23.90
C ALA A 147 -7.30 -6.54 -23.10
N LEU A 148 -7.52 -6.49 -21.78
CA LEU A 148 -6.97 -5.44 -20.91
C LEU A 148 -5.44 -5.46 -20.82
N LEU A 149 -4.82 -6.65 -20.74
CA LEU A 149 -3.37 -6.79 -20.89
C LEU A 149 -2.88 -6.27 -22.26
N SER A 150 -3.68 -6.45 -23.32
CA SER A 150 -3.37 -5.93 -24.65
C SER A 150 -3.61 -4.41 -24.78
N PHE A 151 -4.45 -3.82 -23.92
CA PHE A 151 -4.53 -2.36 -23.72
C PHE A 151 -3.29 -1.84 -22.97
N ALA A 152 -2.83 -2.54 -21.92
CA ALA A 152 -1.59 -2.21 -21.21
C ALA A 152 -0.36 -2.29 -22.15
N ALA A 153 -0.30 -3.29 -23.04
CA ALA A 153 0.76 -3.41 -24.05
C ALA A 153 0.81 -2.22 -25.02
N ASN A 154 -0.33 -1.61 -25.35
CA ASN A 154 -0.36 -0.34 -26.10
C ASN A 154 0.24 0.82 -25.28
N ALA A 155 -0.15 0.95 -24.01
CA ALA A 155 0.38 2.02 -23.15
C ALA A 155 1.91 1.95 -23.01
N LEU A 156 2.45 0.73 -22.81
CA LEU A 156 3.89 0.51 -22.72
C LEU A 156 4.62 0.78 -24.04
N SER A 157 4.04 0.43 -25.20
CA SER A 157 4.67 0.66 -26.51
C SER A 157 4.82 2.15 -26.88
N TRP A 158 4.08 3.04 -26.21
CA TRP A 158 4.23 4.50 -26.34
C TRP A 158 5.25 5.12 -25.39
N GLY A 159 5.89 4.32 -24.52
CA GLY A 159 6.60 4.87 -23.35
C GLY A 159 5.65 5.60 -22.38
N SER A 160 4.42 5.11 -22.23
CA SER A 160 3.44 5.65 -21.28
C SER A 160 3.41 4.85 -19.98
N GLY A 161 2.92 5.49 -18.94
CA GLY A 161 2.57 4.83 -17.68
C GLY A 161 1.16 4.26 -17.73
N LEU A 162 0.89 3.37 -16.78
CA LEU A 162 -0.45 2.84 -16.58
C LEU A 162 -0.69 2.48 -15.11
N LEU A 163 -1.94 2.65 -14.67
CA LEU A 163 -2.45 2.02 -13.46
C LEU A 163 -3.37 0.88 -13.89
N PHE A 164 -3.17 -0.31 -13.33
CA PHE A 164 -4.04 -1.47 -13.52
C PHE A 164 -4.60 -1.90 -12.17
N CYS A 165 -5.88 -1.60 -11.91
CA CYS A 165 -6.62 -2.09 -10.76
C CYS A 165 -7.37 -3.38 -11.15
N ASP A 166 -7.10 -4.46 -10.42
CA ASP A 166 -7.76 -5.75 -10.59
C ASP A 166 -8.71 -6.04 -9.43
N GLY A 167 -10.01 -6.07 -9.75
CA GLY A 167 -11.08 -6.49 -8.86
C GLY A 167 -11.20 -8.01 -8.67
N LYS A 168 -10.19 -8.83 -9.00
CA LYS A 168 -10.17 -10.28 -8.73
C LYS A 168 -9.12 -10.70 -7.69
N GLY A 169 -7.95 -10.06 -7.69
CA GLY A 169 -6.79 -10.49 -6.90
C GLY A 169 -6.00 -11.62 -7.59
N ASP A 170 -5.94 -11.64 -8.93
CA ASP A 170 -5.21 -12.69 -9.65
C ASP A 170 -3.71 -12.39 -9.73
N VAL A 171 -2.90 -13.18 -9.01
CA VAL A 171 -1.43 -13.14 -9.05
C VAL A 171 -0.89 -13.38 -10.47
N SER A 172 -1.62 -14.13 -11.32
CA SER A 172 -1.23 -14.34 -12.73
C SER A 172 -1.22 -13.03 -13.53
N LEU A 173 -2.08 -12.07 -13.18
CA LEU A 173 -2.10 -10.75 -13.81
C LEU A 173 -0.81 -9.97 -13.51
N PHE A 174 -0.38 -9.93 -12.24
CA PHE A 174 0.86 -9.27 -11.87
C PHE A 174 2.07 -9.93 -12.58
N ALA A 175 2.11 -11.26 -12.64
CA ALA A 175 3.15 -11.98 -13.38
C ALA A 175 3.17 -11.60 -14.88
N LYS A 176 2.01 -11.52 -15.52
CA LYS A 176 1.86 -11.10 -16.94
C LYS A 176 2.27 -9.65 -17.16
N VAL A 177 1.94 -8.73 -16.24
CA VAL A 177 2.38 -7.32 -16.32
C VAL A 177 3.88 -7.21 -16.06
N TYR A 178 4.46 -7.94 -15.11
CA TYR A 178 5.90 -8.00 -14.85
C TYR A 178 6.68 -8.47 -16.09
N VAL A 179 6.29 -9.60 -16.68
CA VAL A 179 6.89 -10.12 -17.92
C VAL A 179 6.75 -9.13 -19.07
N MET A 180 5.63 -8.40 -19.15
CA MET A 180 5.41 -7.38 -20.18
C MET A 180 6.30 -6.14 -19.97
N ALA A 181 6.38 -5.60 -18.75
CA ALA A 181 7.25 -4.48 -18.40
C ALA A 181 8.72 -4.81 -18.70
N ARG A 182 9.15 -6.01 -18.31
CA ARG A 182 10.49 -6.57 -18.59
C ARG A 182 10.78 -6.73 -20.08
N ARG A 183 9.79 -7.13 -20.88
CA ARG A 183 9.91 -7.18 -22.36
C ARG A 183 10.15 -5.80 -22.98
N PHE A 184 9.67 -4.73 -22.34
CA PHE A 184 9.91 -3.35 -22.76
C PHE A 184 11.14 -2.70 -22.10
N GLY A 185 11.88 -3.41 -21.24
CA GLY A 185 13.02 -2.86 -20.49
C GLY A 185 12.60 -1.81 -19.45
N ARG A 186 11.46 -2.04 -18.79
CA ARG A 186 10.84 -1.13 -17.81
C ARG A 186 10.41 -1.87 -16.55
N GLU A 187 11.12 -2.95 -16.18
CA GLU A 187 10.89 -3.64 -14.91
C GLU A 187 11.07 -2.71 -13.70
N ASP A 188 12.03 -1.77 -13.72
CA ASP A 188 12.30 -0.83 -12.61
C ASP A 188 11.17 0.19 -12.37
N ASP A 189 10.35 0.45 -13.40
CA ASP A 189 9.18 1.34 -13.33
C ASP A 189 7.96 0.68 -12.67
N LEU A 190 8.04 -0.61 -12.31
CA LEU A 190 6.91 -1.40 -11.81
C LEU A 190 6.76 -1.31 -10.28
N LEU A 191 5.55 -0.94 -9.86
CA LEU A 191 5.10 -0.86 -8.48
C LEU A 191 3.84 -1.72 -8.30
N VAL A 192 3.63 -2.27 -7.10
CA VAL A 192 2.47 -3.11 -6.78
C VAL A 192 1.89 -2.83 -5.39
N LEU A 193 0.58 -2.58 -5.33
CA LEU A 193 -0.19 -2.51 -4.08
C LEU A 193 -1.07 -3.75 -3.96
N ASN A 194 -0.70 -4.65 -3.05
CA ASN A 194 -1.27 -6.00 -2.95
C ASN A 194 -2.07 -6.18 -1.66
N PHE A 195 -3.35 -5.84 -1.70
CA PHE A 195 -4.24 -5.83 -0.54
C PHE A 195 -4.62 -7.23 -0.01
N MET A 196 -4.24 -8.33 -0.68
CA MET A 196 -4.53 -9.71 -0.26
C MET A 196 -3.87 -10.15 1.06
N ASN A 197 -2.85 -9.44 1.53
CA ASN A 197 -2.02 -9.93 2.64
C ASN A 197 -2.43 -9.44 4.04
N GLY A 198 -3.56 -8.74 4.19
CA GLY A 198 -3.94 -8.01 5.41
C GLY A 198 -3.86 -8.78 6.74
N ASN A 199 -4.10 -10.11 6.74
CA ASN A 199 -4.06 -10.94 7.95
C ASN A 199 -2.77 -11.80 8.10
N ARG A 200 -1.71 -11.53 7.34
CA ARG A 200 -0.45 -12.29 7.43
C ARG A 200 0.70 -11.40 7.91
N GLN A 201 1.00 -11.46 9.20
CA GLN A 201 2.17 -10.81 9.81
C GLN A 201 3.46 -11.13 9.03
N ASN A 202 4.36 -10.13 8.93
CA ASN A 202 5.61 -10.20 8.16
C ASN A 202 6.71 -11.01 8.88
N ILE A 203 6.42 -12.26 9.22
CA ILE A 203 7.39 -13.22 9.77
C ILE A 203 8.17 -13.83 8.61
N GLY A 204 9.33 -13.26 8.29
CA GLY A 204 10.25 -13.73 7.25
C GLY A 204 10.36 -12.80 6.03
N SER A 205 11.53 -12.80 5.38
CA SER A 205 12.06 -11.78 4.46
C SER A 205 11.35 -11.57 3.11
N SER A 206 10.16 -12.15 2.89
CA SER A 206 9.40 -12.01 1.65
C SER A 206 8.39 -10.87 1.73
N VAL A 207 8.84 -9.65 1.45
CA VAL A 207 7.97 -8.46 1.29
C VAL A 207 7.06 -8.66 0.05
N ARG A 208 5.76 -8.33 0.17
CA ARG A 208 4.71 -8.77 -0.79
C ARG A 208 3.92 -7.65 -1.48
N SER A 209 4.17 -6.41 -1.10
CA SER A 209 3.53 -5.19 -1.59
C SER A 209 4.50 -4.04 -1.41
N ASN A 210 4.47 -3.06 -2.30
CA ASN A 210 5.01 -1.74 -1.99
C ASN A 210 4.19 -1.05 -0.91
N THR A 211 4.80 -0.07 -0.24
CA THR A 211 4.10 0.82 0.70
C THR A 211 3.59 2.10 0.03
N MET A 212 2.55 2.70 0.61
CA MET A 212 1.95 3.97 0.17
C MET A 212 1.59 4.79 1.40
N ASN A 213 1.93 6.07 1.43
CA ASN A 213 1.39 6.99 2.43
C ASN A 213 0.53 8.07 1.73
N PRO A 214 -0.80 7.92 1.69
CA PRO A 214 -1.67 8.86 0.97
C PRO A 214 -1.82 10.22 1.69
N VAL A 215 -1.30 10.37 2.91
CA VAL A 215 -1.34 11.63 3.68
C VAL A 215 0.00 12.38 3.71
N ALA A 216 1.07 11.80 3.14
CA ALA A 216 2.40 12.45 3.05
C ALA A 216 2.40 13.67 2.09
N THR A 217 1.79 13.55 0.90
CA THR A 217 1.86 14.58 -0.16
C THR A 217 0.50 15.24 -0.48
N GLY A 218 -0.59 14.78 0.15
CA GLY A 218 -1.93 15.31 -0.08
C GLY A 218 -2.17 16.70 0.53
N SER A 219 -3.10 17.46 -0.05
CA SER A 219 -3.61 18.69 0.59
C SER A 219 -4.56 18.35 1.75
N ALA A 220 -4.63 19.23 2.77
CA ALA A 220 -5.45 18.98 3.96
C ALA A 220 -6.92 18.69 3.64
N ASP A 221 -7.52 19.46 2.72
CA ASP A 221 -8.90 19.24 2.28
C ASP A 221 -9.04 17.93 1.47
N GLY A 222 -8.04 17.54 0.67
CA GLY A 222 -8.01 16.28 -0.06
C GLY A 222 -7.93 15.05 0.85
N ILE A 223 -7.06 15.11 1.87
CA ILE A 223 -6.93 14.08 2.93
C ILE A 223 -8.23 13.98 3.73
N THR A 224 -8.81 15.12 4.11
CA THR A 224 -10.11 15.17 4.81
C THR A 224 -11.20 14.50 3.98
N GLN A 225 -11.35 14.85 2.70
CA GLN A 225 -12.35 14.25 1.82
C GLN A 225 -12.12 12.75 1.59
N MET A 226 -10.87 12.29 1.53
CA MET A 226 -10.54 10.87 1.47
C MET A 226 -11.07 10.12 2.71
N ILE A 227 -10.69 10.56 3.91
CA ILE A 227 -11.10 9.91 5.16
C ILE A 227 -12.62 10.00 5.36
N VAL A 228 -13.25 11.15 5.04
CA VAL A 228 -14.71 11.33 5.13
C VAL A 228 -15.47 10.41 4.18
N SER A 229 -14.93 10.13 2.98
CA SER A 229 -15.55 9.17 2.05
C SER A 229 -15.59 7.74 2.62
N LEU A 230 -14.60 7.36 3.44
CA LEU A 230 -14.51 6.06 4.09
C LEU A 230 -15.49 5.90 5.27
N MET A 231 -16.06 7.00 5.77
CA MET A 231 -17.10 6.95 6.82
C MET A 231 -18.39 6.34 6.27
N ASP A 232 -19.01 5.46 7.06
CA ASP A 232 -20.31 4.87 6.75
C ASP A 232 -21.41 5.97 6.61
N ASP A 233 -22.41 5.74 5.75
CA ASP A 233 -23.49 6.71 5.50
C ASP A 233 -24.67 6.48 6.46
N VAL A 234 -24.62 7.16 7.60
CA VAL A 234 -25.60 7.01 8.68
C VAL A 234 -26.79 7.95 8.45
N GLY A 235 -27.95 7.39 8.09
CA GLY A 235 -29.20 8.13 7.93
C GLY A 235 -29.79 8.64 9.25
N GLY A 236 -30.65 9.67 9.18
CA GLY A 236 -31.26 10.29 10.35
C GLY A 236 -30.27 11.11 11.17
N ASP A 237 -30.36 11.04 12.50
CA ASP A 237 -29.51 11.81 13.43
C ASP A 237 -28.00 11.55 13.22
N GLY A 238 -27.63 10.37 12.71
CA GLY A 238 -26.25 10.03 12.34
C GLY A 238 -25.62 11.01 11.34
N ALA A 239 -26.40 11.65 10.48
CA ALA A 239 -25.91 12.68 9.57
C ALA A 239 -25.42 13.94 10.30
N MET A 240 -26.02 14.29 11.45
CA MET A 240 -25.57 15.39 12.30
C MET A 240 -24.21 15.08 12.93
N TRP A 241 -24.02 13.84 13.39
CA TRP A 241 -22.76 13.36 13.94
C TRP A 241 -21.66 13.28 12.87
N LYS A 242 -21.96 12.74 11.69
CA LYS A 242 -21.03 12.72 10.53
C LYS A 242 -20.61 14.14 10.12
N GLY A 243 -21.53 15.12 10.16
CA GLY A 243 -21.23 16.54 9.92
C GLY A 243 -20.28 17.15 10.96
N ARG A 244 -20.53 16.95 12.26
CA ARG A 244 -19.64 17.43 13.34
C ARG A 244 -18.27 16.74 13.31
N ALA A 245 -18.24 15.44 13.04
CA ALA A 245 -17.02 14.64 12.91
C ALA A 245 -16.17 15.10 11.70
N THR A 246 -16.81 15.45 10.58
CA THR A 246 -16.15 16.07 9.42
C THR A 246 -15.53 17.42 9.76
N ALA A 247 -16.25 18.27 10.50
CA ALA A 247 -15.72 19.58 10.93
C ALA A 247 -14.52 19.45 11.88
N MET A 248 -14.60 18.53 12.85
CA MET A 248 -13.49 18.16 13.74
C MET A 248 -12.25 17.72 12.95
N LEU A 249 -12.40 16.72 12.07
CA LEU A 249 -11.32 16.20 11.25
C LEU A 249 -10.71 17.27 10.35
N THR A 250 -11.53 18.16 9.76
CA THR A 250 -11.04 19.27 8.94
C THR A 250 -10.09 20.19 9.73
N GLY A 251 -10.40 20.47 10.99
CA GLY A 251 -9.52 21.26 11.87
C GLY A 251 -8.21 20.54 12.18
N VAL A 252 -8.29 19.27 12.62
CA VAL A 252 -7.13 18.45 12.97
C VAL A 252 -6.20 18.25 11.78
N ILE A 253 -6.72 17.78 10.63
CA ILE A 253 -5.91 17.51 9.43
C ILE A 253 -5.23 18.78 8.91
N ARG A 254 -5.83 19.98 9.05
CA ARG A 254 -5.18 21.24 8.67
C ARG A 254 -3.98 21.58 9.55
N ALA A 255 -4.05 21.36 10.86
CA ALA A 255 -2.89 21.53 11.75
C ALA A 255 -1.82 20.45 11.54
N LEU A 256 -2.22 19.19 11.37
CA LEU A 256 -1.28 18.10 11.07
C LEU A 256 -0.57 18.28 9.72
N CYS A 257 -1.23 18.84 8.70
CA CYS A 257 -0.58 19.20 7.44
C CYS A 257 0.40 20.36 7.61
N TRP A 258 0.12 21.35 8.48
CA TRP A 258 1.08 22.41 8.77
C TRP A 258 2.33 21.86 9.47
N LEU A 259 2.18 21.03 10.52
CA LEU A 259 3.31 20.37 11.18
C LEU A 259 4.13 19.50 10.21
N ARG A 260 3.48 18.84 9.25
CA ARG A 260 4.13 18.04 8.20
C ARG A 260 4.91 18.88 7.18
N ASP A 261 4.32 20.00 6.76
CA ASP A 261 4.90 20.87 5.73
C ASP A 261 6.07 21.71 6.29
N ASP A 262 6.04 22.00 7.59
CA ASP A 262 7.14 22.63 8.36
C ASP A 262 8.24 21.63 8.77
N GLY A 263 7.95 20.31 8.70
CA GLY A 263 8.91 19.23 9.02
C GLY A 263 8.92 18.76 10.47
N LEU A 264 8.00 19.26 11.30
CA LEU A 264 7.82 18.90 12.71
C LEU A 264 7.13 17.52 12.92
N LEU A 265 6.44 16.99 11.91
CA LEU A 265 5.70 15.72 12.02
C LEU A 265 5.66 14.92 10.70
N ASP A 266 6.21 13.71 10.69
CA ASP A 266 6.04 12.75 9.58
C ASP A 266 4.63 12.14 9.56
N LEU A 267 3.69 12.88 8.97
CA LEU A 267 2.26 12.55 8.96
C LEU A 267 1.98 11.21 8.28
N ASN A 268 1.36 10.30 9.03
CA ASN A 268 0.91 8.98 8.61
C ASN A 268 -0.42 8.61 9.32
N VAL A 269 -1.02 7.47 8.98
CA VAL A 269 -2.32 7.05 9.55
C VAL A 269 -2.28 6.92 11.08
N GLY A 270 -1.19 6.40 11.63
CA GLY A 270 -1.00 6.28 13.08
C GLY A 270 -0.87 7.65 13.76
N ALA A 271 -0.12 8.57 13.17
CA ALA A 271 -0.02 9.95 13.65
C ALA A 271 -1.41 10.65 13.66
N ILE A 272 -2.24 10.44 12.63
CA ILE A 272 -3.63 10.94 12.63
C ILE A 272 -4.41 10.32 13.79
N ARG A 273 -4.38 8.98 13.95
CA ARG A 273 -5.08 8.24 15.01
C ARG A 273 -4.75 8.77 16.41
N SER A 274 -3.49 9.01 16.73
CA SER A 274 -3.10 9.57 18.04
C SER A 274 -3.62 11.00 18.28
N HIS A 275 -3.66 11.83 17.23
CA HIS A 275 -4.15 13.21 17.30
C HIS A 275 -5.67 13.36 17.17
N MET A 276 -6.43 12.25 17.10
CA MET A 276 -7.90 12.29 17.20
C MET A 276 -8.39 12.56 18.63
N SER A 277 -7.58 12.22 19.64
CA SER A 277 -7.96 12.33 21.06
C SER A 277 -8.08 13.78 21.54
N LEU A 278 -9.04 14.07 22.42
CA LEU A 278 -9.34 15.45 22.87
C LEU A 278 -8.11 16.17 23.42
N ARG A 279 -7.22 15.49 24.16
CA ARG A 279 -5.99 16.08 24.69
C ARG A 279 -5.11 16.63 23.56
N ALA A 280 -4.82 15.81 22.56
CA ALA A 280 -4.01 16.22 21.40
C ALA A 280 -4.67 17.34 20.59
N ILE A 281 -6.01 17.36 20.48
CA ILE A 281 -6.72 18.48 19.82
C ILE A 281 -6.61 19.79 20.63
N VAL A 282 -6.63 19.70 21.97
CA VAL A 282 -6.41 20.87 22.85
C VAL A 282 -4.96 21.36 22.76
N GLU A 283 -3.98 20.46 22.74
CA GLU A 283 -2.55 20.77 22.53
C GLU A 283 -2.33 21.48 21.17
N LEU A 284 -2.90 20.96 20.07
CA LEU A 284 -2.87 21.60 18.74
C LEU A 284 -3.57 22.97 18.72
N GLY A 285 -4.55 23.21 19.59
CA GLY A 285 -5.21 24.50 19.74
C GLY A 285 -4.39 25.53 20.54
N ASN A 286 -3.45 25.07 21.37
CA ASN A 286 -2.75 25.89 22.35
C ASN A 286 -1.61 26.70 21.72
N GLU A 287 -1.49 27.96 22.16
CA GLU A 287 -0.47 28.89 21.67
C GLU A 287 0.90 28.64 22.32
N GLU A 288 0.91 28.13 23.56
CA GLU A 288 2.14 27.72 24.28
C GLU A 288 2.84 26.52 23.61
N CYS A 289 2.08 25.61 22.98
CA CYS A 289 2.60 24.36 22.41
C CYS A 289 3.11 24.52 20.98
N TYR A 290 2.49 25.41 20.20
CA TYR A 290 2.78 25.63 18.78
C TYR A 290 2.63 27.12 18.46
N PRO A 291 3.56 28.00 18.88
CA PRO A 291 3.41 29.46 18.75
C PRO A 291 3.21 29.90 17.29
N ASP A 292 4.06 29.42 16.39
CA ASP A 292 4.07 29.81 14.97
C ASP A 292 2.88 29.27 14.13
N MET A 293 1.99 28.46 14.72
CA MET A 293 0.84 27.90 13.98
C MET A 293 -0.08 29.03 13.47
N PRO A 294 -0.33 29.13 12.14
CA PRO A 294 -1.13 30.20 11.57
C PRO A 294 -2.51 30.35 12.21
N ALA A 295 -2.85 31.57 12.64
CA ALA A 295 -4.11 31.87 13.32
C ALA A 295 -5.39 31.32 12.63
N PRO A 296 -5.53 31.29 11.29
CA PRO A 296 -6.70 30.66 10.65
C PRO A 296 -6.85 29.16 10.92
N ILE A 297 -5.74 28.45 11.12
CA ILE A 297 -5.72 27.02 11.49
C ILE A 297 -6.11 26.87 12.96
N ARG A 298 -5.49 27.66 13.85
CA ARG A 298 -5.80 27.68 15.29
C ARG A 298 -7.29 27.99 15.54
N VAL A 299 -7.85 28.98 14.84
CA VAL A 299 -9.28 29.33 14.90
C VAL A 299 -10.17 28.18 14.44
N SER A 300 -9.74 27.35 13.48
CA SER A 300 -10.50 26.16 13.05
C SER A 300 -10.61 25.12 14.17
N ILE A 301 -9.54 24.90 14.94
CA ILE A 301 -9.53 23.99 16.10
C ILE A 301 -10.34 24.59 17.26
N GLN A 302 -10.10 25.87 17.60
CA GLN A 302 -10.83 26.56 18.66
C GLN A 302 -12.35 26.63 18.38
N SER A 303 -12.75 26.77 17.12
CA SER A 303 -14.16 26.69 16.70
C SER A 303 -14.78 25.30 16.92
N TYR A 304 -14.02 24.23 16.68
CA TYR A 304 -14.46 22.87 17.00
C TYR A 304 -14.59 22.69 18.53
N LEU A 305 -13.56 23.03 19.31
CA LEU A 305 -13.57 22.87 20.77
C LEU A 305 -14.71 23.66 21.42
N SER A 306 -14.94 24.90 20.96
CA SER A 306 -16.06 25.75 21.41
C SER A 306 -17.45 25.23 20.99
N SER A 307 -17.52 24.27 20.05
CA SER A 307 -18.76 23.60 19.64
C SER A 307 -19.09 22.34 20.48
N LEU A 308 -18.23 21.95 21.41
CA LEU A 308 -18.47 20.84 22.33
C LEU A 308 -19.28 21.34 23.56
N PRO A 309 -20.45 20.75 23.85
CA PRO A 309 -21.23 21.11 25.03
C PRO A 309 -20.42 20.97 26.33
N GLY A 310 -20.37 22.03 27.13
CA GLY A 310 -19.69 22.06 28.41
C GLY A 310 -18.17 22.30 28.39
N TYR A 311 -17.56 22.49 27.21
CA TYR A 311 -16.12 22.76 27.11
C TYR A 311 -15.71 24.06 27.81
N ASN A 312 -14.69 24.01 28.67
CA ASN A 312 -14.04 25.17 29.27
C ASN A 312 -12.53 25.19 28.92
N ALA A 313 -12.09 26.22 28.20
CA ALA A 313 -10.69 26.39 27.79
C ALA A 313 -9.69 26.41 28.97
N GLU A 314 -10.07 26.95 30.13
CA GLU A 314 -9.21 27.02 31.32
C GLU A 314 -8.80 25.63 31.85
N LYS A 315 -9.64 24.62 31.61
CA LYS A 315 -9.41 23.25 32.11
C LYS A 315 -8.54 22.39 31.19
N LYS A 316 -8.17 22.90 30.01
CA LYS A 316 -7.41 22.18 28.97
C LYS A 316 -7.99 20.78 28.69
N GLU A 317 -7.38 19.72 29.17
CA GLU A 317 -7.84 18.33 28.99
C GLU A 317 -8.93 17.88 29.99
N ASN A 318 -9.00 18.49 31.19
CA ASN A 318 -9.82 18.05 32.33
C ASN A 318 -11.27 18.55 32.22
N GLN A 319 -11.93 18.19 31.13
CA GLN A 319 -13.29 18.61 30.79
C GLN A 319 -14.37 17.85 31.57
N ALA A 320 -15.61 18.36 31.53
CA ALA A 320 -16.75 17.66 32.10
C ALA A 320 -17.04 16.36 31.32
N GLN A 321 -17.57 15.33 32.00
CA GLN A 321 -17.90 14.04 31.36
C GLN A 321 -18.77 14.21 30.11
N THR A 322 -19.76 15.11 30.14
CA THR A 322 -20.61 15.44 28.98
C THR A 322 -19.83 15.91 27.75
N THR A 323 -18.67 16.55 27.94
CA THR A 323 -17.79 17.03 26.87
C THR A 323 -16.93 15.89 26.33
N LEU A 324 -16.44 15.01 27.22
CA LEU A 324 -15.70 13.81 26.87
C LEU A 324 -16.59 12.83 26.07
N ASP A 325 -17.81 12.57 26.53
CA ASP A 325 -18.81 11.74 25.82
C ASP A 325 -19.09 12.31 24.41
N GLN A 326 -19.34 13.61 24.32
CA GLN A 326 -19.63 14.31 23.06
C GLN A 326 -18.45 14.29 22.08
N HIS A 327 -17.21 14.26 22.56
CA HIS A 327 -16.02 14.05 21.74
C HIS A 327 -15.90 12.58 21.32
N GLY A 328 -16.06 11.63 22.25
CA GLY A 328 -15.97 10.19 22.00
C GLY A 328 -16.93 9.71 20.91
N TYR A 329 -18.18 10.19 20.88
CA TYR A 329 -19.13 9.87 19.81
C TYR A 329 -18.69 10.32 18.41
N LEU A 330 -17.80 11.33 18.32
CA LEU A 330 -17.20 11.79 17.06
C LEU A 330 -15.93 11.00 16.71
N GLU A 331 -15.10 10.68 17.70
CA GLU A 331 -13.90 9.84 17.53
C GLU A 331 -14.26 8.42 17.07
N MET A 332 -15.32 7.82 17.65
CA MET A 332 -15.84 6.49 17.31
C MET A 332 -16.18 6.33 15.81
N GLN A 333 -16.50 7.43 15.11
CA GLN A 333 -16.76 7.39 13.66
C GLN A 333 -15.51 7.04 12.84
N PHE A 334 -14.31 7.28 13.39
CA PHE A 334 -13.03 7.09 12.72
C PHE A 334 -12.25 5.88 13.23
N THR A 335 -12.51 5.39 14.44
CA THR A 335 -11.78 4.25 15.06
C THR A 335 -11.73 3.02 14.15
N LYS A 336 -12.87 2.63 13.56
CA LYS A 336 -12.97 1.52 12.58
C LYS A 336 -12.14 1.75 11.31
N ILE A 337 -12.11 2.98 10.80
CA ILE A 337 -11.47 3.34 9.53
C ILE A 337 -9.96 3.42 9.71
N LEU A 338 -9.49 4.19 10.70
CA LEU A 338 -8.09 4.37 11.02
C LEU A 338 -7.47 3.07 11.57
N GLY A 339 -8.26 2.28 12.31
CA GLY A 339 -7.89 0.92 12.71
C GLY A 339 -7.65 0.02 11.51
N ASN A 340 -8.61 -0.15 10.59
CA ASN A 340 -8.41 -1.00 9.41
C ASN A 340 -7.21 -0.53 8.55
N LEU A 341 -7.02 0.79 8.38
CA LEU A 341 -5.88 1.33 7.62
C LEU A 341 -4.53 1.08 8.30
N ALA A 342 -4.43 1.22 9.63
CA ALA A 342 -3.19 1.06 10.38
C ALA A 342 -2.86 -0.40 10.72
N ASP A 343 -3.87 -1.21 11.02
CA ASP A 343 -3.72 -2.52 11.66
C ASP A 343 -3.83 -3.66 10.64
N VAL A 344 -4.86 -3.66 9.76
CA VAL A 344 -5.03 -4.67 8.68
C VAL A 344 -4.15 -4.32 7.47
N TYR A 345 -4.23 -3.07 7.00
CA TYR A 345 -3.48 -2.60 5.84
C TYR A 345 -2.19 -1.87 6.21
N GLY A 346 -1.73 -2.00 7.47
CA GLY A 346 -0.50 -1.39 7.98
C GLY A 346 0.75 -1.76 7.18
N HIS A 347 0.82 -2.98 6.65
CA HIS A 347 1.91 -3.42 5.76
C HIS A 347 2.00 -2.61 4.44
N ILE A 348 0.99 -1.79 4.11
CA ILE A 348 0.99 -0.81 3.03
C ILE A 348 1.03 0.62 3.59
N PHE A 349 0.15 0.97 4.54
CA PHE A 349 -0.11 2.35 4.97
C PHE A 349 0.57 2.80 6.26
N ALA A 350 1.08 1.88 7.10
CA ALA A 350 1.80 2.23 8.33
C ALA A 350 3.26 2.55 8.01
N THR A 351 3.48 3.63 7.26
CA THR A 351 4.80 4.17 6.97
C THR A 351 4.76 5.69 6.85
N PRO A 352 5.77 6.43 7.32
CA PRO A 352 5.93 7.84 7.00
C PRO A 352 6.27 8.04 5.51
N PHE A 353 7.20 7.23 4.98
CA PHE A 353 7.69 7.33 3.60
C PHE A 353 7.19 6.16 2.75
N GLY A 354 6.17 6.42 1.93
CA GLY A 354 5.63 5.46 0.96
C GLY A 354 6.51 5.32 -0.27
N GLU A 355 6.64 4.09 -0.77
CA GLU A 355 7.31 3.82 -2.07
C GLU A 355 6.45 4.23 -3.27
N VAL A 356 5.12 4.23 -3.11
CA VAL A 356 4.15 4.63 -4.15
C VAL A 356 3.56 6.01 -3.83
N ASP A 357 4.00 7.03 -4.57
CA ASP A 357 3.26 8.29 -4.74
C ASP A 357 2.51 8.26 -6.09
N MET A 358 1.20 8.50 -6.06
CA MET A 358 0.38 8.59 -7.28
C MET A 358 0.82 9.74 -8.20
N TYR A 359 1.33 10.84 -7.64
CA TYR A 359 1.78 11.99 -8.41
C TYR A 359 3.03 11.65 -9.23
N ASP A 360 4.02 11.01 -8.61
CA ASP A 360 5.20 10.44 -9.29
C ASP A 360 4.80 9.40 -10.35
N VAL A 361 3.91 8.45 -10.00
CA VAL A 361 3.43 7.41 -10.92
C VAL A 361 2.89 7.98 -12.22
N VAL A 362 2.13 9.07 -12.18
CA VAL A 362 1.61 9.72 -13.39
C VAL A 362 2.65 10.61 -14.06
N LEU A 363 3.30 11.52 -13.33
CA LEU A 363 4.24 12.48 -13.93
C LEU A 363 5.38 11.77 -14.65
N ASN A 364 6.00 10.82 -13.97
CA ASN A 364 7.13 10.04 -14.45
C ASN A 364 6.70 8.72 -15.13
N ARG A 365 5.40 8.56 -15.40
CA ARG A 365 4.84 7.51 -16.27
C ARG A 365 5.21 6.07 -15.83
N ARG A 366 5.24 5.80 -14.52
CA ARG A 366 5.46 4.46 -13.97
C ARG A 366 4.30 3.50 -14.23
N ILE A 367 4.49 2.25 -13.83
CA ILE A 367 3.52 1.16 -13.96
C ILE A 367 3.06 0.77 -12.56
N LEU A 368 1.79 0.98 -12.22
CA LEU A 368 1.24 0.62 -10.91
C LEU A 368 0.17 -0.47 -11.06
N VAL A 369 0.40 -1.64 -10.47
CA VAL A 369 -0.62 -2.69 -10.34
C VAL A 369 -1.25 -2.63 -8.95
N ILE A 370 -2.58 -2.65 -8.88
CA ILE A 370 -3.35 -2.70 -7.64
C ILE A 370 -4.19 -3.97 -7.65
N MET A 371 -4.02 -4.82 -6.64
CA MET A 371 -4.74 -6.10 -6.51
C MET A 371 -5.74 -6.02 -5.35
N LEU A 372 -7.03 -6.14 -5.65
CA LEU A 372 -8.11 -6.11 -4.66
C LEU A 372 -8.59 -7.54 -4.34
N PRO A 373 -8.62 -7.96 -3.05
CA PRO A 373 -8.94 -9.34 -2.63
C PRO A 373 -10.44 -9.65 -2.66
N ALA A 374 -11.08 -9.56 -3.83
CA ALA A 374 -12.54 -9.60 -3.96
C ALA A 374 -13.21 -10.94 -3.58
N LEU A 375 -12.43 -11.98 -3.28
CA LEU A 375 -12.89 -13.29 -2.80
C LEU A 375 -12.53 -13.58 -1.33
N GLU A 376 -11.59 -12.83 -0.73
CA GLU A 376 -11.10 -13.06 0.63
C GLU A 376 -11.74 -12.09 1.66
N VAL A 377 -12.32 -10.99 1.16
CA VAL A 377 -12.74 -9.81 1.94
C VAL A 377 -14.23 -9.49 1.70
N SER A 378 -14.86 -8.78 2.64
CA SER A 378 -16.28 -8.42 2.56
C SER A 378 -16.56 -7.38 1.47
N GLY A 379 -17.79 -7.36 0.92
CA GLY A 379 -18.20 -6.44 -0.14
C GLY A 379 -18.02 -4.96 0.21
N ASP A 380 -18.34 -4.59 1.46
CA ASP A 380 -18.24 -3.21 1.95
C ASP A 380 -16.77 -2.79 2.16
N GLU A 381 -15.91 -3.72 2.52
CA GLU A 381 -14.47 -3.48 2.69
C GLU A 381 -13.74 -3.42 1.33
N ILE A 382 -14.12 -4.24 0.35
CA ILE A 382 -13.68 -4.09 -1.05
C ILE A 382 -14.11 -2.72 -1.61
N ALA A 383 -15.34 -2.28 -1.30
CA ALA A 383 -15.80 -0.94 -1.67
C ALA A 383 -14.98 0.16 -0.97
N ASN A 384 -14.61 0.00 0.31
CA ASN A 384 -13.73 0.93 1.01
C ASN A 384 -12.30 0.96 0.44
N LEU A 385 -11.72 -0.17 0.04
CA LEU A 385 -10.46 -0.19 -0.74
C LEU A 385 -10.63 0.57 -2.07
N GLY A 386 -11.75 0.36 -2.76
CA GLY A 386 -12.13 1.11 -3.96
C GLY A 386 -12.19 2.63 -3.74
N LYS A 387 -12.76 3.08 -2.61
CA LYS A 387 -12.76 4.49 -2.21
C LYS A 387 -11.34 5.03 -2.02
N ILE A 388 -10.41 4.29 -1.41
CA ILE A 388 -9.01 4.71 -1.27
C ILE A 388 -8.36 4.89 -2.65
N VAL A 389 -8.53 3.91 -3.55
CA VAL A 389 -7.97 3.96 -4.92
C VAL A 389 -8.56 5.13 -5.72
N VAL A 390 -9.86 5.40 -5.59
CA VAL A 390 -10.52 6.52 -6.27
C VAL A 390 -10.15 7.87 -5.65
N ALA A 391 -10.03 7.97 -4.32
CA ALA A 391 -9.65 9.21 -3.64
C ALA A 391 -8.20 9.59 -3.89
N THR A 392 -7.28 8.61 -3.90
CA THR A 392 -5.86 8.85 -4.25
C THR A 392 -5.70 9.23 -5.73
N LEU A 393 -6.39 8.54 -6.66
CA LEU A 393 -6.48 8.93 -8.07
C LEU A 393 -7.04 10.35 -8.25
N LYS A 394 -8.17 10.67 -7.60
CA LYS A 394 -8.83 11.98 -7.69
C LYS A 394 -7.96 13.10 -7.10
N GLY A 395 -7.26 12.84 -6.00
CA GLY A 395 -6.32 13.78 -5.39
C GLY A 395 -5.14 14.09 -6.31
N MET A 396 -4.52 13.06 -6.90
CA MET A 396 -3.48 13.20 -7.90
C MET A 396 -3.98 13.95 -9.16
N MET A 397 -5.15 13.59 -9.69
CA MET A 397 -5.75 14.31 -10.82
C MET A 397 -5.95 15.79 -10.48
N GLY A 398 -6.41 16.08 -9.26
CA GLY A 398 -6.50 17.43 -8.68
C GLY A 398 -5.16 18.18 -8.67
N ALA A 399 -4.07 17.52 -8.28
CA ALA A 399 -2.73 18.12 -8.27
C ALA A 399 -2.20 18.37 -9.70
N THR A 400 -2.41 17.45 -10.65
CA THR A 400 -1.92 17.57 -12.04
C THR A 400 -2.56 18.70 -12.86
N LEU A 401 -3.67 19.30 -12.39
CA LEU A 401 -4.29 20.48 -13.00
C LEU A 401 -3.37 21.72 -13.00
N GLY A 402 -2.52 21.85 -11.98
CA GLY A 402 -1.66 23.01 -11.74
C GLY A 402 -2.42 24.21 -11.14
N SER A 403 -2.00 24.66 -9.97
CA SER A 403 -2.58 25.82 -9.28
C SER A 403 -2.01 27.18 -9.69
N LYS A 404 -0.84 27.20 -10.35
CA LYS A 404 -0.16 28.44 -10.77
C LYS A 404 -0.77 28.97 -12.06
N LEU A 405 -1.42 30.14 -11.97
CA LEU A 405 -1.89 30.90 -13.14
C LEU A 405 -0.80 31.82 -13.70
N ASP A 406 0.09 32.31 -12.83
CA ASP A 406 1.16 33.23 -13.19
C ASP A 406 2.46 32.49 -13.56
N GLY A 407 3.10 32.94 -14.65
CA GLY A 407 4.32 32.35 -15.21
C GLY A 407 4.42 32.61 -16.71
N SER A 408 5.40 32.01 -17.40
CA SER A 408 5.43 32.08 -18.87
C SER A 408 4.41 31.12 -19.49
N TRP A 409 4.03 31.37 -20.75
CA TRP A 409 3.16 30.45 -21.50
C TRP A 409 3.78 29.05 -21.66
N ALA A 410 5.11 28.93 -21.68
CA ALA A 410 5.77 27.63 -21.71
C ALA A 410 5.52 26.86 -20.40
N ASP A 411 5.77 27.52 -19.26
CA ASP A 411 5.68 26.91 -17.94
C ASP A 411 4.23 26.60 -17.53
N VAL A 412 3.32 27.53 -17.80
CA VAL A 412 1.92 27.47 -17.35
C VAL A 412 1.04 26.69 -18.33
N VAL A 413 1.37 26.65 -19.63
CA VAL A 413 0.48 26.07 -20.66
C VAL A 413 1.12 24.95 -21.48
N LEU A 414 2.38 25.06 -21.92
CA LEU A 414 3.03 24.01 -22.72
C LEU A 414 3.44 22.80 -21.87
N ASN A 415 3.93 23.01 -20.65
CA ASN A 415 4.38 21.95 -19.74
C ASN A 415 3.23 21.17 -19.05
N ARG A 416 1.97 21.41 -19.43
CA ARG A 416 0.82 20.66 -18.89
C ARG A 416 0.84 19.20 -19.36
N GLN A 417 0.60 18.27 -18.43
CA GLN A 417 0.34 16.84 -18.69
C GLN A 417 -0.67 16.61 -19.82
N THR A 418 -1.66 17.50 -19.93
CA THR A 418 -2.68 17.54 -20.99
C THR A 418 -2.11 17.47 -22.41
N ASN A 419 -0.89 17.99 -22.64
CA ASN A 419 -0.29 18.09 -23.96
C ASN A 419 0.53 16.85 -24.37
N SER A 420 0.62 15.85 -23.49
CA SER A 420 1.44 14.65 -23.72
C SER A 420 0.98 13.86 -24.96
N PRO A 421 1.91 13.35 -25.81
CA PRO A 421 1.57 12.77 -27.11
C PRO A 421 0.82 11.43 -27.02
N SER A 422 0.85 10.76 -25.87
CA SER A 422 0.01 9.62 -25.51
C SER A 422 -0.73 9.91 -24.18
N PRO A 423 -1.85 9.22 -23.89
CA PRO A 423 -2.52 9.35 -22.61
C PRO A 423 -1.89 8.46 -21.53
N PHE A 424 -2.03 8.83 -20.25
CA PHE A 424 -1.81 7.91 -19.13
C PHE A 424 -3.05 6.99 -19.02
N MET A 425 -2.86 5.67 -18.94
CA MET A 425 -3.98 4.72 -18.97
C MET A 425 -4.36 4.22 -17.57
N VAL A 426 -5.64 4.26 -17.23
CA VAL A 426 -6.17 3.75 -15.95
C VAL A 426 -7.14 2.62 -16.25
N ILE A 427 -6.71 1.39 -16.02
CA ILE A 427 -7.48 0.16 -16.24
C ILE A 427 -8.12 -0.27 -14.93
N LEU A 428 -9.42 -0.51 -14.96
CA LEU A 428 -10.23 -0.94 -13.81
C LEU A 428 -10.98 -2.23 -14.20
N ASP A 429 -10.40 -3.41 -13.95
CA ASP A 429 -11.09 -4.70 -14.17
C ASP A 429 -12.01 -5.03 -12.99
N GLU A 430 -13.15 -5.63 -13.34
CA GLU A 430 -14.30 -5.92 -12.48
C GLU A 430 -14.74 -4.74 -11.59
N VAL A 431 -14.85 -3.55 -12.19
CA VAL A 431 -15.26 -2.32 -11.48
C VAL A 431 -16.59 -2.46 -10.72
N GLY A 432 -17.49 -3.38 -11.11
CA GLY A 432 -18.72 -3.69 -10.37
C GLY A 432 -18.54 -4.31 -8.98
N TYR A 433 -17.32 -4.69 -8.58
CA TYR A 433 -17.00 -5.00 -7.18
C TYR A 433 -16.66 -3.77 -6.34
N TYR A 434 -16.36 -2.62 -6.96
CA TYR A 434 -15.89 -1.40 -6.29
C TYR A 434 -16.33 -0.08 -6.97
N THR A 435 -17.51 -0.05 -7.61
CA THR A 435 -18.11 1.19 -8.14
C THR A 435 -18.46 2.14 -6.99
N VAL A 436 -17.71 3.23 -6.85
CA VAL A 436 -17.84 4.21 -5.75
C VAL A 436 -18.03 5.64 -6.27
N GLU A 437 -18.50 6.54 -5.40
CA GLU A 437 -18.77 7.94 -5.77
C GLU A 437 -17.53 8.67 -6.31
N GLY A 438 -17.72 9.46 -7.37
CA GLY A 438 -16.68 10.24 -8.01
C GLY A 438 -15.95 9.53 -9.15
N MET A 439 -16.21 8.24 -9.41
CA MET A 439 -15.76 7.58 -10.63
C MET A 439 -16.35 8.23 -11.89
N ALA A 440 -17.59 8.71 -11.82
CA ALA A 440 -18.27 9.49 -12.84
C ALA A 440 -17.63 10.87 -13.06
N LEU A 441 -17.12 11.52 -12.00
CA LEU A 441 -16.37 12.77 -12.12
C LEU A 441 -15.04 12.53 -12.84
N MET A 442 -14.33 11.43 -12.55
CA MET A 442 -13.17 11.02 -13.33
C MET A 442 -13.55 10.76 -14.79
N ALA A 443 -14.63 10.01 -15.06
CA ALA A 443 -15.10 9.75 -16.43
C ALA A 443 -15.50 11.03 -17.20
N ALA A 444 -15.95 12.08 -16.52
CA ALA A 444 -16.31 13.35 -17.14
C ALA A 444 -15.11 14.31 -17.33
N GLN A 445 -14.13 14.29 -16.42
CA GLN A 445 -13.06 15.31 -16.36
C GLN A 445 -11.68 14.80 -16.79
N ALA A 446 -11.35 13.53 -16.56
CA ALA A 446 -9.99 13.01 -16.78
C ALA A 446 -9.53 13.09 -18.26
N ARG A 447 -10.49 13.19 -19.21
CA ARG A 447 -10.24 13.53 -20.61
C ARG A 447 -9.36 14.77 -20.79
N SER A 448 -9.68 15.87 -20.09
CA SER A 448 -8.96 17.15 -20.26
C SER A 448 -7.56 17.07 -19.66
N LEU A 449 -7.40 16.26 -18.60
CA LEU A 449 -6.14 16.01 -17.88
C LEU A 449 -5.15 15.14 -18.67
N GLY A 450 -5.59 14.50 -19.76
CA GLY A 450 -4.76 13.63 -20.60
C GLY A 450 -4.84 12.14 -20.26
N PHE A 451 -5.82 11.71 -19.47
CA PHE A 451 -5.99 10.31 -19.07
C PHE A 451 -6.90 9.52 -20.01
N SER A 452 -6.73 8.20 -20.02
CA SER A 452 -7.59 7.24 -20.69
C SER A 452 -8.11 6.22 -19.67
N MET A 453 -9.31 6.46 -19.12
CA MET A 453 -10.00 5.52 -18.23
C MET A 453 -10.54 4.32 -19.03
N VAL A 454 -10.37 3.11 -18.51
CA VAL A 454 -10.86 1.86 -19.10
C VAL A 454 -11.66 1.11 -18.03
N TYR A 455 -12.99 1.25 -18.09
CA TYR A 455 -13.92 0.63 -17.15
C TYR A 455 -14.32 -0.76 -17.68
N ALA A 456 -14.01 -1.82 -16.94
CA ALA A 456 -14.31 -3.19 -17.33
C ALA A 456 -15.20 -3.91 -16.31
N SER A 457 -16.32 -4.48 -16.79
CA SER A 457 -17.29 -5.23 -16.00
C SER A 457 -17.71 -6.51 -16.73
N GLN A 458 -18.36 -7.45 -16.05
CA GLN A 458 -19.01 -8.60 -16.70
C GLN A 458 -20.26 -8.17 -17.47
N ASP A 459 -21.11 -7.37 -16.81
CA ASP A 459 -22.35 -6.81 -17.36
C ASP A 459 -22.69 -5.45 -16.69
N ILE A 460 -23.79 -4.83 -17.12
CA ILE A 460 -24.28 -3.55 -16.57
C ILE A 460 -24.91 -3.71 -15.17
N PRO A 461 -25.80 -4.69 -14.91
CA PRO A 461 -26.37 -4.90 -13.57
C PRO A 461 -25.32 -5.06 -12.46
N ALA A 462 -24.24 -5.80 -12.70
CA ALA A 462 -23.14 -5.95 -11.76
C ALA A 462 -22.43 -4.62 -11.46
N MET A 463 -22.30 -3.73 -12.45
CA MET A 463 -21.70 -2.40 -12.29
C MET A 463 -22.62 -1.43 -11.52
N LYS A 464 -23.95 -1.53 -11.74
CA LYS A 464 -24.97 -0.75 -11.01
C LYS A 464 -25.14 -1.18 -9.55
N ARG A 465 -24.79 -2.42 -9.20
CA ARG A 465 -25.06 -3.09 -7.92
C ARG A 465 -24.71 -2.25 -6.67
N LEU A 466 -23.61 -1.50 -6.71
CA LEU A 466 -23.17 -0.63 -5.60
C LEU A 466 -23.70 0.80 -5.74
N ASN A 467 -23.65 1.39 -6.95
CA ASN A 467 -24.15 2.73 -7.20
C ASN A 467 -24.62 2.87 -8.67
N GLU A 468 -25.93 2.76 -8.88
CA GLU A 468 -26.54 2.88 -10.22
C GLU A 468 -26.32 4.25 -10.87
N LYS A 469 -26.28 5.34 -10.08
CA LYS A 469 -26.11 6.71 -10.61
C LYS A 469 -24.71 6.92 -11.17
N GLU A 470 -23.69 6.48 -10.43
CA GLU A 470 -22.30 6.46 -10.88
C GLU A 470 -22.14 5.58 -12.12
N ALA A 471 -22.63 4.33 -12.08
CA ALA A 471 -22.57 3.39 -13.19
C ALA A 471 -23.22 3.95 -14.48
N ALA A 472 -24.41 4.55 -14.38
CA ALA A 472 -25.10 5.17 -15.50
C ALA A 472 -24.30 6.36 -16.09
N SER A 473 -23.68 7.17 -15.24
CA SER A 473 -22.85 8.31 -15.67
C SER A 473 -21.53 7.85 -16.31
N ILE A 474 -20.91 6.77 -15.82
CA ILE A 474 -19.74 6.14 -16.46
C ILE A 474 -20.12 5.61 -17.87
N ILE A 475 -21.28 4.98 -18.01
CA ILE A 475 -21.79 4.52 -19.31
C ILE A 475 -22.06 5.71 -20.25
N ALA A 476 -22.55 6.84 -19.74
CA ALA A 476 -22.81 8.03 -20.54
C ALA A 476 -21.52 8.70 -21.05
N ASN A 477 -20.50 8.83 -20.19
CA ASN A 477 -19.26 9.56 -20.50
C ASN A 477 -18.21 8.75 -21.29
N THR A 478 -18.35 7.42 -21.37
CA THR A 478 -17.45 6.55 -22.16
C THR A 478 -17.84 6.52 -23.64
N ASN A 479 -17.04 7.13 -24.52
CA ASN A 479 -17.35 7.16 -25.97
C ASN A 479 -17.16 5.79 -26.64
N THR A 480 -16.09 5.06 -26.31
CA THR A 480 -15.82 3.75 -26.93
C THR A 480 -16.45 2.64 -26.09
N LYS A 481 -17.36 1.86 -26.67
CA LYS A 481 -18.04 0.75 -25.98
C LYS A 481 -17.72 -0.58 -26.67
N ILE A 482 -17.14 -1.53 -25.94
CA ILE A 482 -16.69 -2.82 -26.46
C ILE A 482 -17.50 -3.93 -25.80
N PHE A 483 -18.27 -4.65 -26.61
CA PHE A 483 -19.13 -5.74 -26.18
C PHE A 483 -18.53 -7.08 -26.61
N MET A 484 -17.88 -7.76 -25.67
CA MET A 484 -17.42 -9.14 -25.82
C MET A 484 -18.63 -10.10 -25.65
N ARG A 485 -18.39 -11.39 -25.44
CA ARG A 485 -19.49 -12.33 -25.14
C ARG A 485 -20.28 -11.86 -23.91
N THR A 486 -21.59 -11.80 -24.06
CA THR A 486 -22.53 -11.56 -22.96
C THR A 486 -23.73 -12.51 -23.04
N GLU A 487 -24.27 -12.85 -21.87
CA GLU A 487 -25.46 -13.67 -21.67
C GLU A 487 -26.64 -12.82 -21.14
N GLU A 488 -26.40 -11.56 -20.76
CA GLU A 488 -27.36 -10.66 -20.11
C GLU A 488 -28.10 -9.81 -21.17
N VAL A 489 -29.41 -10.02 -21.29
CA VAL A 489 -30.25 -9.54 -22.41
C VAL A 489 -30.79 -8.12 -22.19
N ASN A 490 -31.22 -7.82 -20.96
CA ASN A 490 -32.16 -6.75 -20.63
C ASN A 490 -31.52 -5.36 -20.61
N GLU A 491 -30.28 -5.27 -20.11
CA GLU A 491 -29.53 -4.02 -20.04
C GLU A 491 -28.31 -4.04 -20.96
N THR A 492 -27.43 -5.03 -20.82
CA THR A 492 -26.16 -5.15 -21.54
C THR A 492 -26.38 -5.47 -23.01
N GLY A 493 -27.15 -6.52 -23.28
CA GLY A 493 -27.56 -6.89 -24.63
C GLY A 493 -28.38 -5.80 -25.32
N ARG A 494 -29.28 -5.16 -24.57
CA ARG A 494 -30.08 -4.03 -25.03
C ARG A 494 -29.21 -2.82 -25.40
N LEU A 495 -28.30 -2.38 -24.52
CA LEU A 495 -27.39 -1.27 -24.78
C LEU A 495 -26.52 -1.55 -26.02
N ALA A 496 -26.04 -2.77 -26.19
CA ALA A 496 -25.25 -3.16 -27.36
C ALA A 496 -26.04 -3.05 -28.68
N VAL A 497 -27.33 -3.39 -28.66
CA VAL A 497 -28.23 -3.30 -29.82
C VAL A 497 -28.66 -1.86 -30.09
N GLU A 498 -29.01 -1.09 -29.06
CA GLU A 498 -29.41 0.32 -29.19
C GLU A 498 -28.23 1.22 -29.57
N THR A 499 -27.04 1.03 -28.99
CA THR A 499 -25.79 1.72 -29.40
C THR A 499 -25.36 1.32 -30.81
N GLY A 500 -25.66 0.09 -31.23
CA GLY A 500 -25.35 -0.39 -32.58
C GLY A 500 -26.19 0.27 -33.69
N ASP A 501 -27.37 0.76 -33.34
CA ASP A 501 -28.40 1.33 -34.23
C ASP A 501 -28.89 0.37 -35.33
N LYS A 502 -29.95 0.80 -36.03
CA LYS A 502 -30.54 0.12 -37.18
C LYS A 502 -29.81 0.46 -38.47
N VAL A 503 -29.99 -0.38 -39.48
CA VAL A 503 -29.65 -0.09 -40.87
C VAL A 503 -30.77 -0.57 -41.77
N THR A 504 -31.21 0.28 -42.69
CA THR A 504 -32.15 -0.12 -43.74
C THR A 504 -31.45 -1.08 -44.69
N ARG A 505 -31.95 -2.31 -44.79
CA ARG A 505 -31.51 -3.32 -45.76
C ARG A 505 -32.57 -3.48 -46.84
N VAL A 506 -32.15 -3.97 -48.01
CA VAL A 506 -33.07 -4.34 -49.08
C VAL A 506 -33.16 -5.86 -49.17
N ARG A 507 -34.37 -6.37 -48.94
CA ARG A 507 -34.70 -7.78 -49.01
C ARG A 507 -35.56 -8.06 -50.25
N THR A 508 -35.38 -9.25 -50.81
CA THR A 508 -36.28 -9.72 -51.87
C THR A 508 -37.65 -10.03 -51.27
N SER A 509 -38.75 -9.60 -51.91
CA SER A 509 -40.11 -9.78 -51.37
C SER A 509 -40.61 -11.23 -51.31
N GLY A 510 -39.83 -12.18 -51.83
CA GLY A 510 -40.09 -13.61 -51.81
C GLY A 510 -39.28 -14.37 -52.85
N PHE A 511 -39.59 -15.64 -53.04
CA PHE A 511 -39.13 -16.42 -54.18
C PHE A 511 -40.33 -16.80 -55.05
N GLU A 512 -40.37 -16.27 -56.28
CA GLU A 512 -41.36 -16.60 -57.29
C GLU A 512 -40.94 -17.88 -58.03
N ARG A 513 -41.91 -18.69 -58.46
CA ARG A 513 -41.61 -19.89 -59.25
C ARG A 513 -41.33 -19.48 -60.70
N ALA A 514 -40.08 -19.62 -61.13
CA ALA A 514 -39.72 -19.42 -62.53
C ALA A 514 -40.06 -20.70 -63.32
N ASP A 515 -41.19 -20.70 -64.01
CA ASP A 515 -41.73 -21.87 -64.71
C ASP A 515 -41.08 -22.07 -66.10
N ASP A 516 -39.74 -22.15 -66.14
CA ASP A 516 -38.95 -22.37 -67.36
C ASP A 516 -38.88 -23.86 -67.74
N GLY A 517 -40.05 -24.47 -67.93
CA GLY A 517 -40.34 -25.71 -68.69
C GLY A 517 -39.59 -27.03 -68.38
N ARG A 518 -38.49 -27.02 -67.63
CA ARG A 518 -37.54 -28.13 -67.46
C ARG A 518 -36.88 -28.22 -66.08
N SER A 519 -36.99 -27.21 -65.22
CA SER A 519 -36.52 -27.28 -63.82
C SER A 519 -37.43 -26.49 -62.88
N LEU A 520 -37.62 -27.01 -61.66
CA LEU A 520 -38.40 -26.36 -60.59
C LEU A 520 -37.56 -25.32 -59.86
N ASN A 521 -37.12 -24.28 -60.60
CA ASN A 521 -36.26 -23.24 -60.07
C ASN A 521 -37.08 -22.13 -59.40
N TYR A 522 -36.88 -21.95 -58.09
CA TYR A 522 -37.37 -20.79 -57.36
C TYR A 522 -36.43 -19.60 -57.61
N ALA A 523 -36.94 -18.55 -58.26
CA ALA A 523 -36.20 -17.33 -58.54
C ALA A 523 -36.53 -16.25 -57.51
N SER A 524 -35.56 -15.39 -57.18
CA SER A 524 -35.80 -14.21 -56.35
C SER A 524 -36.85 -13.31 -57.01
N ALA A 525 -37.93 -12.99 -56.29
CA ALA A 525 -39.01 -12.15 -56.81
C ALA A 525 -38.51 -10.78 -57.31
N SER A 526 -39.24 -10.18 -58.24
CA SER A 526 -38.86 -8.86 -58.78
C SER A 526 -38.97 -7.72 -57.75
N GLY A 527 -39.82 -7.89 -56.73
CA GLY A 527 -40.04 -6.92 -55.65
C GLY A 527 -38.84 -6.78 -54.70
N ALA A 528 -38.49 -5.52 -54.41
CA ALA A 528 -37.48 -5.14 -53.42
C ALA A 528 -38.17 -4.38 -52.27
N GLN A 529 -38.03 -4.88 -51.05
CA GLN A 529 -38.60 -4.28 -49.85
C GLN A 529 -37.48 -3.70 -48.98
N PHE A 530 -37.68 -2.49 -48.46
CA PHE A 530 -36.83 -1.91 -47.44
C PHE A 530 -37.25 -2.43 -46.06
N GLU A 531 -36.30 -2.97 -45.29
CA GLU A 531 -36.48 -3.54 -43.96
C GLU A 531 -35.46 -2.88 -43.01
N GLU A 532 -35.92 -2.29 -41.90
CA GLU A 532 -35.01 -1.80 -40.86
C GLU A 532 -34.53 -2.96 -40.00
N VAL A 533 -33.22 -3.21 -40.00
CA VAL A 533 -32.62 -4.32 -39.25
C VAL A 533 -31.51 -3.79 -38.35
N ASN A 534 -31.51 -4.18 -37.07
CA ASN A 534 -30.45 -3.84 -36.12
C ASN A 534 -29.07 -4.26 -36.67
N ARG A 535 -28.04 -3.41 -36.57
CA ARG A 535 -26.68 -3.72 -37.05
C ARG A 535 -25.99 -4.80 -36.20
N VAL A 536 -26.42 -4.92 -34.95
CA VAL A 536 -26.02 -5.89 -33.92
C VAL A 536 -27.23 -6.78 -33.60
N ASN A 537 -27.00 -8.08 -33.49
CA ASN A 537 -27.98 -9.03 -32.97
C ASN A 537 -27.47 -9.57 -31.63
N PHE A 538 -28.33 -9.71 -30.62
CA PHE A 538 -27.94 -10.30 -29.34
C PHE A 538 -27.41 -11.74 -29.52
N THR A 539 -27.98 -12.51 -30.47
CA THR A 539 -27.48 -13.86 -30.79
C THR A 539 -26.05 -13.84 -31.33
N ASP A 540 -25.62 -12.78 -32.03
CA ASP A 540 -24.21 -12.62 -32.45
C ASP A 540 -23.31 -12.45 -31.22
N LEU A 541 -23.71 -11.57 -30.28
CA LEU A 541 -22.98 -11.28 -29.04
C LEU A 541 -22.80 -12.53 -28.17
N LYS A 542 -23.87 -13.31 -27.99
CA LYS A 542 -23.87 -14.57 -27.24
C LYS A 542 -23.00 -15.66 -27.91
N LYS A 543 -22.88 -15.62 -29.24
CA LYS A 543 -22.07 -16.58 -30.03
C LYS A 543 -20.57 -16.21 -30.08
N GLN A 544 -20.15 -15.07 -29.54
CA GLN A 544 -18.74 -14.66 -29.57
C GLN A 544 -17.84 -15.63 -28.79
N GLY A 545 -16.78 -16.12 -29.45
CA GLY A 545 -15.70 -16.84 -28.80
C GLY A 545 -14.75 -15.92 -28.02
N PRO A 546 -13.81 -16.47 -27.24
CA PRO A 546 -12.83 -15.68 -26.50
C PRO A 546 -12.03 -14.74 -27.41
N GLY A 547 -11.87 -13.48 -27.01
CA GLY A 547 -11.17 -12.46 -27.78
C GLY A 547 -11.93 -11.94 -29.02
N LEU A 548 -13.21 -12.30 -29.20
CA LEU A 548 -14.11 -11.70 -30.19
C LEU A 548 -15.03 -10.68 -29.52
N MET A 549 -15.24 -9.54 -30.19
CA MET A 549 -15.97 -8.40 -29.63
C MET A 549 -16.61 -7.53 -30.72
N HIS A 550 -17.72 -6.86 -30.38
CA HIS A 550 -18.24 -5.76 -31.17
C HIS A 550 -17.73 -4.43 -30.60
N VAL A 551 -17.00 -3.67 -31.41
CA VAL A 551 -16.50 -2.34 -31.08
C VAL A 551 -17.48 -1.31 -31.59
N MET A 552 -18.09 -0.56 -30.66
CA MET A 552 -18.90 0.61 -30.96
C MET A 552 -18.06 1.87 -30.72
N PHE A 553 -17.94 2.71 -31.74
CA PHE A 553 -17.22 3.97 -31.68
C PHE A 553 -17.98 5.00 -32.51
N GLN A 554 -18.57 6.00 -31.87
CA GLN A 554 -19.47 6.96 -32.52
C GLN A 554 -20.56 6.20 -33.32
N GLU A 555 -20.82 6.56 -34.57
CA GLU A 555 -21.75 5.84 -35.47
C GLU A 555 -21.24 4.45 -35.95
N LYS A 556 -19.99 4.07 -35.65
CA LYS A 556 -19.34 2.89 -36.23
C LYS A 556 -19.51 1.66 -35.35
N VAL A 557 -19.89 0.55 -36.00
CA VAL A 557 -19.99 -0.80 -35.43
C VAL A 557 -19.04 -1.70 -36.20
N VAL A 558 -18.04 -2.26 -35.52
CA VAL A 558 -17.05 -3.17 -36.13
C VAL A 558 -17.02 -4.49 -35.36
N ARG A 559 -17.10 -5.62 -36.08
CA ARG A 559 -16.94 -6.96 -35.50
C ARG A 559 -15.46 -7.29 -35.48
N ALA A 560 -14.82 -7.26 -34.31
CA ALA A 560 -13.38 -7.33 -34.16
C ALA A 560 -12.93 -8.65 -33.51
N ARG A 561 -11.73 -9.09 -33.89
CA ARG A 561 -10.87 -9.93 -33.04
C ARG A 561 -9.89 -8.99 -32.35
N GLY A 562 -9.86 -9.03 -31.01
CA GLY A 562 -8.95 -8.21 -30.22
C GLY A 562 -7.48 -8.52 -30.48
N PHE A 563 -6.63 -7.51 -30.29
CA PHE A 563 -5.20 -7.73 -30.10
C PHE A 563 -4.97 -8.65 -28.89
N TYR A 564 -3.94 -9.49 -28.97
CA TYR A 564 -3.55 -10.45 -27.94
C TYR A 564 -2.03 -10.38 -27.77
N ALA A 565 -1.58 -9.69 -26.71
CA ALA A 565 -0.16 -9.39 -26.49
C ALA A 565 0.68 -10.61 -26.09
N ASN A 566 0.06 -11.62 -25.47
CA ASN A 566 0.68 -12.88 -25.01
C ASN A 566 2.07 -12.70 -24.35
N PRO A 567 2.17 -11.99 -23.21
CA PRO A 567 3.46 -11.71 -22.57
C PRO A 567 4.22 -12.99 -22.20
N GLU A 568 3.51 -14.04 -21.79
CA GLU A 568 4.06 -15.36 -21.43
C GLU A 568 4.95 -15.98 -22.53
N SER A 569 4.64 -15.72 -23.81
CA SER A 569 5.42 -16.22 -24.96
C SER A 569 6.75 -15.49 -25.22
N ALA A 570 7.06 -14.43 -24.46
CA ALA A 570 8.22 -13.56 -24.72
C ALA A 570 9.48 -13.91 -23.93
N LEU A 571 9.38 -14.68 -22.84
CA LEU A 571 10.48 -15.04 -21.96
C LEU A 571 10.39 -16.53 -21.57
N GLU A 572 11.52 -17.13 -21.22
CA GLU A 572 11.57 -18.46 -20.60
C GLU A 572 11.08 -18.36 -19.14
N LEU A 573 9.77 -18.56 -18.93
CA LEU A 573 9.09 -18.35 -17.64
C LEU A 573 9.76 -19.05 -16.45
N ASP A 574 10.29 -20.26 -16.66
CA ASP A 574 11.00 -21.04 -15.62
C ASP A 574 12.24 -20.33 -15.05
N LYS A 575 12.75 -19.30 -15.73
CA LYS A 575 13.89 -18.46 -15.30
C LYS A 575 13.45 -17.08 -14.79
N VAL A 576 12.17 -16.72 -14.90
CA VAL A 576 11.66 -15.40 -14.49
C VAL A 576 11.32 -15.43 -13.01
N GLN A 577 12.26 -14.98 -12.17
CA GLN A 577 11.95 -14.66 -10.77
C GLN A 577 11.11 -13.37 -10.71
N LEU A 578 9.87 -13.49 -10.25
CA LEU A 578 9.01 -12.35 -9.96
C LEU A 578 9.47 -11.68 -8.67
N ARG A 579 9.73 -10.37 -8.72
CA ARG A 579 10.13 -9.55 -7.58
C ARG A 579 9.48 -8.18 -7.69
N ALA A 580 8.93 -7.67 -6.58
CA ALA A 580 8.55 -6.27 -6.48
C ALA A 580 9.81 -5.41 -6.23
N ASN A 581 9.89 -4.26 -6.89
CA ASN A 581 10.96 -3.30 -6.64
C ASN A 581 10.76 -2.68 -5.28
N HIS A 582 11.82 -2.58 -4.48
CA HIS A 582 11.77 -1.94 -3.17
C HIS A 582 12.86 -0.88 -3.06
N PHE A 583 12.52 0.22 -2.40
CA PHE A 583 13.33 1.43 -2.39
C PHE A 583 13.87 1.71 -0.99
N ILE A 584 15.09 2.25 -0.94
CA ILE A 584 15.69 2.71 0.31
C ILE A 584 14.87 3.90 0.80
N ARG A 585 14.34 3.80 2.03
CA ARG A 585 13.63 4.92 2.67
C ARG A 585 14.66 5.90 3.20
N VAL A 586 14.74 7.06 2.57
CA VAL A 586 15.60 8.17 2.99
C VAL A 586 14.73 9.16 3.77
N THR A 587 15.08 9.41 5.03
CA THR A 587 14.46 10.45 5.86
C THR A 587 14.84 11.84 5.35
N LYS A 588 14.04 12.85 5.67
CA LYS A 588 14.52 14.23 5.60
C LYS A 588 15.54 14.44 6.74
N PRO A 589 16.63 15.19 6.55
CA PRO A 589 17.43 15.67 7.67
C PRO A 589 16.57 16.60 8.54
N THR A 590 16.70 16.48 9.86
CA THR A 590 16.05 17.38 10.81
C THR A 590 16.68 18.77 10.77
N PHE A 591 16.06 19.75 11.43
CA PHE A 591 16.68 21.07 11.56
C PHE A 591 18.03 21.01 12.28
N ALA A 592 18.14 20.17 13.32
CA ALA A 592 19.38 19.94 14.05
C ALA A 592 20.46 19.32 13.15
N ASP A 593 20.13 18.32 12.32
CA ASP A 593 21.08 17.72 11.37
C ASP A 593 21.55 18.73 10.31
N MET A 594 20.66 19.60 9.85
CA MET A 594 20.99 20.66 8.90
C MET A 594 21.84 21.78 9.53
N GLU A 595 21.67 22.05 10.82
CA GLU A 595 22.46 23.05 11.54
C GLU A 595 23.85 22.49 11.93
N SER A 596 23.92 21.26 12.45
CA SER A 596 25.19 20.60 12.74
C SER A 596 26.04 20.44 11.47
N ALA A 597 25.45 19.99 10.36
CA ALA A 597 26.14 19.90 9.06
C ALA A 597 26.59 21.26 8.49
N ARG A 598 26.00 22.39 8.93
CA ARG A 598 26.49 23.74 8.62
C ARG A 598 27.62 24.19 9.55
N ARG A 599 27.54 23.83 10.83
CA ARG A 599 28.57 24.12 11.85
C ARG A 599 29.85 23.30 11.62
N VAL A 600 29.75 22.05 11.15
CA VAL A 600 30.91 21.15 10.92
C VAL A 600 32.01 21.80 10.04
N PRO A 601 31.72 22.40 8.87
CA PRO A 601 32.72 23.15 8.11
C PRO A 601 33.35 24.34 8.85
N GLU A 602 32.60 25.05 9.71
CA GLU A 602 33.14 26.18 10.48
C GLU A 602 34.05 25.69 11.62
N VAL A 603 33.63 24.66 12.34
CA VAL A 603 34.40 23.97 13.39
C VAL A 603 35.69 23.40 12.81
N LEU A 604 35.63 22.69 11.67
CA LEU A 604 36.81 22.16 10.99
C LEU A 604 37.76 23.27 10.51
N ASN A 605 37.23 24.42 10.06
CA ASN A 605 38.06 25.57 9.71
C ASN A 605 38.73 26.20 10.93
N ARG A 606 38.13 26.21 12.13
CA ARG A 606 38.83 26.63 13.36
C ARG A 606 39.94 25.66 13.72
N PHE A 607 39.65 24.35 13.80
CA PHE A 607 40.66 23.31 14.03
C PHE A 607 41.88 23.39 13.09
N LEU A 608 41.67 23.74 11.81
CA LEU A 608 42.76 23.82 10.82
C LEU A 608 43.51 25.15 10.77
N ASN A 609 42.95 26.26 11.30
CA ASN A 609 43.53 27.60 11.15
C ASN A 609 43.83 28.32 12.47
N GLU A 610 43.30 27.86 13.60
CA GLU A 610 43.46 28.47 14.93
C GLU A 610 44.16 27.48 15.89
N PRO A 611 45.52 27.49 16.00
CA PRO A 611 46.24 26.57 16.89
C PRO A 611 45.80 26.70 18.36
N ASP A 612 45.50 27.93 18.78
CA ASP A 612 45.03 28.24 20.13
C ASP A 612 43.64 27.64 20.44
N PHE A 613 42.84 27.32 19.42
CA PHE A 613 41.52 26.68 19.59
C PHE A 613 41.66 25.23 20.07
N ILE A 614 42.67 24.49 19.57
CA ILE A 614 42.97 23.14 20.04
C ILE A 614 43.37 23.16 21.52
N GLN A 615 44.24 24.11 21.90
CA GLN A 615 44.66 24.26 23.29
C GLN A 615 43.47 24.63 24.20
N LEU A 616 42.62 25.57 23.77
CA LEU A 616 41.43 25.96 24.54
C LEU A 616 40.42 24.82 24.73
N LEU A 617 40.33 23.87 23.78
CA LEU A 617 39.51 22.67 23.94
C LEU A 617 40.11 21.69 24.94
N ILE A 618 41.42 21.42 24.87
CA ILE A 618 42.14 20.59 25.85
C ILE A 618 42.04 21.21 27.26
N ASP A 619 42.15 22.52 27.36
CA ASP A 619 42.01 23.25 28.63
C ASP A 619 40.58 23.14 29.18
N LYS A 620 39.53 23.29 28.34
CA LYS A 620 38.11 23.09 28.73
C LYS A 620 37.81 21.64 29.12
N GLU A 621 38.33 20.66 28.37
CA GLU A 621 38.19 19.23 28.67
C GLU A 621 38.85 18.89 30.01
N THR A 622 40.04 19.42 30.24
CA THR A 622 40.75 19.30 31.52
C THR A 622 39.98 19.98 32.67
N GLU A 623 39.36 21.14 32.44
CA GLU A 623 38.50 21.80 33.44
C GLU A 623 37.23 20.97 33.75
N ALA A 624 36.59 20.42 32.72
CA ALA A 624 35.43 19.54 32.87
C ALA A 624 35.78 18.25 33.64
N LEU A 625 36.87 17.57 33.28
CA LEU A 625 37.39 16.40 34.00
C LEU A 625 37.69 16.71 35.46
N ASN A 626 38.38 17.84 35.74
CA ASN A 626 38.63 18.28 37.12
C ASN A 626 37.32 18.55 37.89
N SER A 627 36.26 19.04 37.24
CA SER A 627 34.94 19.22 37.87
C SER A 627 34.21 17.92 38.17
N VAL A 628 34.41 16.86 37.36
CA VAL A 628 33.90 15.51 37.63
C VAL A 628 34.69 14.87 38.76
N VAL A 629 36.02 15.02 38.77
CA VAL A 629 36.90 14.51 39.84
C VAL A 629 36.56 15.18 41.18
N SER A 630 36.37 16.51 41.23
CA SER A 630 36.01 17.20 42.48
C SER A 630 34.63 16.78 42.99
N ARG A 631 33.61 16.68 42.12
CA ARG A 631 32.28 16.16 42.50
C ARG A 631 32.35 14.72 43.02
N ALA A 632 33.16 13.85 42.39
CA ALA A 632 33.37 12.49 42.84
C ALA A 632 34.07 12.40 44.21
N GLU A 633 34.91 13.39 44.56
CA GLU A 633 35.57 13.50 45.87
C GLU A 633 34.68 14.16 46.93
N GLU A 634 33.76 15.05 46.53
CA GLU A 634 32.68 15.57 47.38
C GLU A 634 31.56 14.53 47.66
N GLY A 635 31.55 13.42 46.91
CA GLY A 635 30.66 12.27 47.13
C GLY A 635 29.45 12.17 46.19
N ASP A 636 29.45 12.89 45.07
CA ASP A 636 28.46 12.74 44.01
C ASP A 636 28.55 11.34 43.37
N GLU A 637 27.50 10.54 43.56
CA GLU A 637 27.43 9.17 43.06
C GLU A 637 27.50 9.10 41.52
N ILE A 638 26.94 10.07 40.80
CA ILE A 638 26.95 10.10 39.33
C ILE A 638 28.34 10.44 38.80
N ALA A 639 29.02 11.40 39.42
CA ALA A 639 30.41 11.73 39.09
C ALA A 639 31.35 10.55 39.38
N LEU A 640 31.07 9.76 40.43
CA LEU A 640 31.80 8.53 40.73
C LEU A 640 31.56 7.43 39.68
N ILE A 641 30.36 7.28 39.11
CA ILE A 641 30.13 6.38 37.97
C ILE A 641 31.02 6.80 36.80
N ALA A 642 30.98 8.08 36.40
CA ALA A 642 31.73 8.58 35.25
C ALA A 642 33.23 8.28 35.38
N ARG A 643 33.84 8.68 36.51
CA ARG A 643 35.26 8.42 36.83
C ARG A 643 35.61 6.94 36.84
N ASN A 644 34.76 6.08 37.42
CA ASN A 644 35.03 4.64 37.45
C ASN A 644 34.82 3.96 36.08
N PHE A 645 33.91 4.46 35.26
CA PHE A 645 33.64 3.94 33.91
C PHE A 645 34.81 4.26 32.96
N GLU A 646 35.30 5.49 33.00
CA GLU A 646 36.47 5.98 32.26
C GLU A 646 37.74 5.17 32.58
N VAL A 647 38.08 5.01 33.86
CA VAL A 647 39.24 4.22 34.32
C VAL A 647 39.16 2.73 33.92
N VAL A 648 37.97 2.17 33.70
CA VAL A 648 37.81 0.76 33.26
C VAL A 648 37.77 0.61 31.74
N LEU A 649 37.38 1.65 30.99
CA LEU A 649 37.54 1.71 29.53
C LEU A 649 39.02 1.76 29.13
N ASP A 650 39.81 2.61 29.80
CA ASP A 650 41.25 2.79 29.58
C ASP A 650 42.04 1.46 29.73
N GLY A 651 41.53 0.54 30.56
CA GLY A 651 42.01 -0.83 30.71
C GLY A 651 41.69 -1.80 29.54
N LYS A 652 41.40 -1.30 28.33
CA LYS A 652 41.03 -2.07 27.12
C LYS A 652 39.85 -3.04 27.32
N ARG A 653 38.87 -2.71 28.16
CA ARG A 653 37.66 -3.54 28.38
C ARG A 653 36.48 -3.07 27.54
N LYS A 654 35.53 -3.98 27.26
CA LYS A 654 34.36 -3.63 26.47
C LYS A 654 33.47 -2.66 27.25
N PRO A 655 32.81 -1.67 26.61
CA PRO A 655 32.01 -0.66 27.32
C PRO A 655 30.93 -1.24 28.24
N ILE A 656 30.33 -2.38 27.88
CA ILE A 656 29.35 -3.09 28.71
C ILE A 656 30.00 -3.65 30.00
N GLU A 657 31.22 -4.17 29.91
CA GLU A 657 31.97 -4.69 31.06
C GLU A 657 32.42 -3.55 32.00
N ALA A 658 32.80 -2.40 31.42
CA ALA A 658 33.09 -1.18 32.18
C ALA A 658 31.85 -0.64 32.91
N ALA A 659 30.69 -0.59 32.25
CA ALA A 659 29.43 -0.17 32.86
C ALA A 659 29.03 -1.10 34.02
N CYS A 660 29.09 -2.42 33.83
CA CYS A 660 28.82 -3.39 34.89
C CYS A 660 29.79 -3.27 36.07
N ALA A 661 31.07 -3.00 35.83
CA ALA A 661 32.05 -2.78 36.89
C ALA A 661 31.76 -1.51 37.71
N ALA A 662 31.54 -0.37 37.05
CA ALA A 662 31.25 0.91 37.71
C ALA A 662 29.98 0.85 38.58
N VAL A 663 28.92 0.20 38.08
CA VAL A 663 27.67 -0.03 38.84
C VAL A 663 27.90 -1.00 40.03
N SER A 664 28.76 -2.01 39.88
CA SER A 664 29.04 -2.98 40.96
C SER A 664 29.74 -2.33 42.17
N ASP A 665 30.67 -1.39 41.95
CA ASP A 665 31.33 -0.69 43.05
C ASP A 665 30.41 0.30 43.78
N ILE A 666 29.43 0.90 43.09
CA ILE A 666 28.37 1.65 43.77
C ILE A 666 27.46 0.71 44.58
N TRP A 667 27.07 -0.43 44.02
CA TRP A 667 26.28 -1.42 44.76
C TRP A 667 27.01 -1.89 46.03
N ARG A 668 28.33 -2.06 45.98
CA ARG A 668 29.18 -2.32 47.16
C ARG A 668 29.18 -1.15 48.16
N LYS A 669 29.34 0.10 47.71
CA LYS A 669 29.29 1.28 48.59
C LYS A 669 27.94 1.42 49.28
N ILE A 670 26.84 1.30 48.53
CA ILE A 670 25.46 1.34 49.06
C ILE A 670 25.25 0.19 50.04
N SER A 671 25.56 -1.05 49.66
CA SER A 671 25.43 -2.22 50.53
C SER A 671 26.20 -2.05 51.85
N GLY A 672 27.47 -1.60 51.79
CA GLY A 672 28.26 -1.30 52.99
C GLY A 672 27.67 -0.18 53.86
N ALA A 673 27.13 0.88 53.25
CA ALA A 673 26.43 1.94 53.97
C ALA A 673 25.13 1.45 54.63
N THR A 674 24.37 0.58 53.96
CA THR A 674 23.17 -0.08 54.51
C THR A 674 23.55 -1.02 55.66
N SER A 675 24.61 -1.83 55.53
CA SER A 675 25.12 -2.68 56.62
C SER A 675 25.54 -1.86 57.83
N ALA A 676 26.32 -0.78 57.62
CA ALA A 676 26.73 0.12 58.70
C ALA A 676 25.54 0.90 59.31
N PHE A 677 24.44 1.11 58.58
CA PHE A 677 23.21 1.65 59.14
C PHE A 677 22.47 0.60 59.99
N ALA A 678 22.29 -0.61 59.48
CA ALA A 678 21.67 -1.73 60.19
C ALA A 678 22.42 -2.07 61.50
N GLU A 679 23.75 -2.09 61.47
CA GLU A 679 24.60 -2.30 62.65
C GLU A 679 24.42 -1.20 63.71
N ARG A 680 24.30 0.07 63.30
CA ARG A 680 23.99 1.19 64.20
C ARG A 680 22.57 1.08 64.79
N VAL A 681 21.58 0.66 64.00
CA VAL A 681 20.21 0.40 64.48
C VAL A 681 20.19 -0.76 65.49
N HIS A 682 20.81 -1.90 65.18
CA HIS A 682 20.94 -3.02 66.11
C HIS A 682 21.66 -2.61 67.41
N THR A 683 22.77 -1.88 67.31
CA THR A 683 23.52 -1.39 68.48
C THR A 683 22.64 -0.51 69.39
N SER A 684 21.78 0.33 68.80
CA SER A 684 20.83 1.17 69.55
C SER A 684 19.71 0.37 70.23
N MET A 685 19.31 -0.78 69.69
CA MET A 685 18.31 -1.67 70.28
C MET A 685 18.87 -2.57 71.39
N THR A 686 20.18 -2.80 71.45
CA THR A 686 20.82 -3.73 72.41
C THR A 686 21.17 -3.15 73.79
N MET A 687 20.76 -1.91 74.11
CA MET A 687 21.02 -1.29 75.41
C MET A 687 20.15 -1.91 76.54
N PRO A 688 20.72 -2.50 77.61
CA PRO A 688 19.95 -3.13 78.69
C PRO A 688 19.37 -2.09 79.66
N ALA A 689 18.10 -2.27 80.04
CA ALA A 689 17.38 -1.33 80.90
C ALA A 689 17.61 -1.58 82.41
N SER A 690 18.41 -0.72 83.07
CA SER A 690 18.48 -0.65 84.54
C SER A 690 18.98 0.72 85.05
N GLY A 691 18.10 1.60 85.57
CA GLY A 691 18.59 2.86 86.17
C GLY A 691 17.61 4.04 86.42
N GLY A 692 16.49 3.83 87.13
CA GLY A 692 15.86 4.87 87.98
C GLY A 692 15.50 6.27 87.42
N PHE A 693 14.32 6.38 86.83
CA PHE A 693 13.43 7.57 86.68
C PHE A 693 13.93 9.01 86.98
N ALA A 694 13.75 9.88 85.98
CA ALA A 694 13.23 11.25 86.18
C ALA A 694 12.43 11.73 84.94
N GLU A 695 11.17 12.12 85.14
CA GLU A 695 10.36 12.89 84.18
C GLU A 695 10.67 14.42 84.30
N PRO A 696 10.14 15.34 83.46
CA PRO A 696 9.23 15.19 82.32
C PRO A 696 9.62 15.96 81.03
N ARG A 697 8.88 15.76 79.92
CA ARG A 697 8.07 16.82 79.24
C ARG A 697 7.40 16.36 77.95
N ASN A 698 6.08 16.58 77.85
CA ASN A 698 5.38 16.69 76.56
C ASN A 698 5.76 17.99 75.86
N ILE A 699 5.93 17.93 74.53
CA ILE A 699 5.60 19.04 73.63
C ILE A 699 4.77 18.44 72.48
N MET A 700 3.45 18.67 72.54
CA MET A 700 2.59 18.70 71.35
C MET A 700 2.04 20.12 71.22
N PRO A 701 1.95 20.61 69.98
CA PRO A 701 0.68 21.13 69.49
C PRO A 701 0.36 20.63 68.08
N GLY A 702 -0.86 20.24 67.73
CA GLY A 702 -2.06 20.08 68.56
C GLY A 702 -3.30 19.81 67.68
N GLY A 703 -4.28 19.06 68.19
CA GLY A 703 -5.50 18.73 67.45
C GLY A 703 -6.26 17.56 68.09
N MET A 704 -7.36 17.87 68.79
CA MET A 704 -8.27 16.96 69.49
C MET A 704 -9.64 17.65 69.61
N PRO A 705 -10.74 16.95 69.93
CA PRO A 705 -11.00 15.50 69.92
C PRO A 705 -12.14 15.21 68.90
N ASP A 706 -13.11 14.28 68.99
CA ASP A 706 -13.51 13.23 69.96
C ASP A 706 -14.43 12.20 69.25
N ASP A 707 -14.98 11.22 70.01
CA ASP A 707 -16.19 10.41 69.72
C ASP A 707 -16.14 9.39 68.53
N LEU A 708 -16.69 8.16 68.64
CA LEU A 708 -17.27 7.40 69.77
C LEU A 708 -17.40 5.90 69.39
N GLY A 709 -17.24 4.95 70.34
CA GLY A 709 -17.87 3.60 70.23
C GLY A 709 -17.00 2.34 70.41
N ILE A 710 -16.88 1.86 71.66
CA ILE A 710 -16.68 0.45 72.06
C ILE A 710 -18.07 -0.26 72.16
N PRO A 711 -18.29 -1.61 72.31
CA PRO A 711 -17.43 -2.64 72.96
C PRO A 711 -17.43 -4.14 72.45
N PHE A 712 -16.35 -4.88 72.81
CA PHE A 712 -16.20 -6.30 73.29
C PHE A 712 -17.04 -7.54 72.83
N GLY A 713 -16.33 -8.69 72.71
CA GLY A 713 -16.75 -10.09 73.04
C GLY A 713 -16.78 -11.11 71.87
N ASP A 714 -16.56 -12.43 72.01
CA ASP A 714 -15.92 -13.28 73.06
C ASP A 714 -15.63 -14.74 72.55
N ALA A 715 -14.55 -15.39 73.06
CA ALA A 715 -14.27 -16.84 73.24
C ALA A 715 -14.29 -17.95 72.12
N GLU A 716 -13.08 -18.42 71.75
CA GLU A 716 -12.55 -19.82 71.61
C GLU A 716 -13.07 -20.92 70.61
N PRO A 717 -12.25 -21.98 70.27
CA PRO A 717 -12.35 -22.80 69.04
C PRO A 717 -12.66 -24.32 69.23
N PRO A 718 -12.72 -25.15 68.15
CA PRO A 718 -11.95 -26.43 68.14
C PRO A 718 -11.53 -27.10 66.79
N ILE A 719 -10.29 -27.58 66.72
CA ILE A 719 -9.80 -28.96 66.36
C ILE A 719 -10.23 -29.67 65.05
N ALA A 720 -9.25 -30.25 64.33
CA ALA A 720 -9.44 -31.34 63.34
C ALA A 720 -8.29 -32.39 63.34
N PRO A 721 -8.55 -33.73 63.22
CA PRO A 721 -7.51 -34.78 63.09
C PRO A 721 -7.66 -35.63 61.78
N PRO A 722 -7.13 -36.87 61.61
CA PRO A 722 -6.03 -37.16 60.68
C PRO A 722 -6.38 -38.03 59.44
N ARG A 723 -5.46 -38.15 58.47
CA ARG A 723 -5.59 -38.96 57.23
C ARG A 723 -4.73 -40.24 57.20
N ARG A 724 -5.13 -41.24 56.40
CA ARG A 724 -4.29 -42.41 56.07
C ARG A 724 -4.67 -43.12 54.73
N GLU A 725 -3.69 -43.18 53.81
CA GLU A 725 -3.35 -44.24 52.82
C GLU A 725 -4.28 -44.77 51.67
N PHE A 726 -3.64 -44.90 50.47
CA PHE A 726 -3.70 -45.96 49.41
C PHE A 726 -4.54 -45.92 48.09
N SER A 727 -3.78 -45.99 46.96
CA SER A 727 -4.00 -46.72 45.67
C SER A 727 -4.63 -46.03 44.40
N GLY A 728 -4.18 -46.44 43.19
CA GLY A 728 -4.52 -45.91 41.83
C GLY A 728 -5.34 -46.90 40.94
N PRO A 729 -5.11 -47.15 39.60
CA PRO A 729 -4.14 -46.57 38.63
C PRO A 729 -4.58 -46.40 37.12
N SER A 730 -3.73 -45.76 36.26
CA SER A 730 -3.66 -45.86 34.75
C SER A 730 -4.76 -45.17 33.87
N ARG A 731 -4.68 -44.91 32.54
CA ARG A 731 -3.76 -45.37 31.43
C ARG A 731 -3.84 -44.57 30.07
N ASP A 732 -2.73 -44.51 29.30
CA ASP A 732 -2.52 -44.41 27.82
C ASP A 732 -3.19 -43.33 26.89
N LYS A 733 -2.35 -42.61 26.09
CA LYS A 733 -2.38 -42.56 24.59
C LYS A 733 -1.17 -41.85 23.93
N ARG A 734 -0.97 -42.04 22.61
CA ARG A 734 0.17 -41.56 21.77
C ARG A 734 -0.29 -41.04 20.39
N ILE A 735 0.56 -40.27 19.70
CA ILE A 735 0.65 -40.21 18.21
C ILE A 735 2.08 -40.62 17.76
N ASP A 736 2.76 -39.98 16.80
CA ASP A 736 3.97 -40.48 16.08
C ASP A 736 4.91 -39.34 15.63
N ALA A 737 6.18 -39.65 15.34
CA ALA A 737 7.31 -38.71 15.25
C ALA A 737 8.02 -38.70 13.87
N ARG A 738 7.34 -38.29 12.80
CA ARG A 738 7.84 -38.44 11.40
C ARG A 738 7.69 -37.23 10.46
N VAL A 739 7.93 -36.02 10.96
CA VAL A 739 8.23 -34.84 10.10
C VAL A 739 9.56 -34.24 10.54
N LYS A 740 10.49 -34.03 9.59
CA LYS A 740 11.74 -33.31 9.83
C LYS A 740 11.62 -31.89 9.29
N HIS A 741 11.74 -30.90 10.18
CA HIS A 741 12.23 -29.58 9.81
C HIS A 741 13.74 -29.56 10.07
N GLY A 742 14.51 -28.99 9.14
CA GLY A 742 15.97 -29.02 9.21
C GLY A 742 16.57 -27.71 8.74
N ALA A 743 17.47 -27.19 9.56
CA ALA A 743 18.50 -26.23 9.19
C ALA A 743 19.79 -26.71 9.87
N SER A 744 20.91 -26.63 9.18
CA SER A 744 22.23 -27.02 9.70
C SER A 744 23.31 -26.24 8.99
N VAL A 745 24.10 -25.50 9.77
CA VAL A 745 25.53 -25.29 9.50
C VAL A 745 26.23 -25.49 10.84
N ASP A 746 27.43 -26.04 10.77
CA ASP A 746 28.35 -26.30 11.87
C ASP A 746 28.61 -24.99 12.67
N ASP A 747 28.74 -24.98 14.00
CA ASP A 747 29.73 -25.79 14.71
C ASP A 747 29.22 -26.36 16.07
N GLY A 748 29.01 -27.68 16.10
CA GLY A 748 29.02 -28.49 17.34
C GLY A 748 27.85 -28.41 18.35
N SER A 749 27.34 -27.23 18.73
CA SER A 749 26.44 -27.08 19.90
C SER A 749 25.18 -26.25 19.66
N ILE A 750 24.02 -26.90 19.66
CA ILE A 750 22.70 -26.25 19.69
C ILE A 750 22.22 -26.13 21.14
N ILE A 751 21.90 -24.92 21.60
CA ILE A 751 21.40 -24.66 22.95
C ILE A 751 19.89 -25.00 23.03
N ASP A 752 19.58 -26.19 23.54
CA ASP A 752 18.21 -26.66 23.79
C ASP A 752 17.66 -26.06 25.09
N MET A 753 17.29 -24.77 25.05
CA MET A 753 16.74 -24.03 26.21
C MET A 753 15.50 -24.70 26.82
N THR A 754 14.71 -25.42 26.01
CA THR A 754 13.49 -26.09 26.47
C THR A 754 13.79 -27.22 27.48
N LYS A 755 14.95 -27.88 27.38
CA LYS A 755 15.37 -28.88 28.39
C LYS A 755 15.82 -28.27 29.71
N GLN A 756 16.53 -27.14 29.69
CA GLN A 756 17.09 -26.55 30.92
C GLN A 756 16.00 -26.09 31.89
N ILE A 757 14.88 -25.59 31.37
CA ILE A 757 13.70 -25.21 32.18
C ILE A 757 13.12 -26.44 32.90
N GLN A 758 12.92 -27.56 32.17
CA GLN A 758 12.34 -28.78 32.73
C GLN A 758 13.21 -29.50 33.76
N THR A 759 14.51 -29.19 33.84
CA THR A 759 15.44 -29.77 34.82
C THR A 759 15.59 -28.97 36.11
N ASN A 760 15.00 -27.78 36.21
CA ASN A 760 15.19 -26.89 37.36
C ASN A 760 14.00 -26.99 38.35
N ASP A 761 14.09 -27.97 39.26
CA ASP A 761 13.01 -28.34 40.20
C ASP A 761 12.39 -27.16 40.99
N PRO A 762 13.14 -26.12 41.43
CA PRO A 762 12.54 -24.93 42.05
C PRO A 762 11.58 -24.18 41.11
N ILE A 763 11.97 -23.96 39.85
CA ILE A 763 11.14 -23.24 38.86
C ILE A 763 9.85 -24.02 38.58
N MET A 764 9.94 -25.36 38.51
CA MET A 764 8.77 -26.23 38.35
C MET A 764 7.81 -26.18 39.56
N ARG A 765 8.31 -25.92 40.77
CA ARG A 765 7.47 -25.71 41.97
C ARG A 765 6.86 -24.32 42.01
N SER A 766 7.60 -23.27 41.68
CA SER A 766 7.06 -21.90 41.55
C SER A 766 5.92 -21.86 40.52
N LEU A 767 6.08 -22.51 39.37
CA LEU A 767 5.03 -22.63 38.36
C LEU A 767 3.82 -23.44 38.87
N ALA A 768 4.03 -24.48 39.66
CA ALA A 768 2.94 -25.28 40.24
C ALA A 768 2.19 -24.56 41.40
N ALA A 769 2.80 -23.55 42.03
CA ALA A 769 2.13 -22.69 43.01
C ALA A 769 1.26 -21.61 42.34
N ILE A 770 1.61 -21.20 41.11
CA ILE A 770 0.83 -20.24 40.30
C ILE A 770 -0.42 -20.91 39.67
N ASP A 771 -0.41 -22.24 39.53
CA ASP A 771 -1.50 -23.05 38.94
C ASP A 771 -2.60 -23.44 39.98
N PHE A 772 -2.81 -22.60 41.00
CA PHE A 772 -3.78 -22.80 42.10
C PHE A 772 -5.08 -22.02 41.81
N ASP A 773 -6.24 -22.56 42.20
CA ASP A 773 -7.57 -22.13 41.68
C ASP A 773 -7.88 -20.63 41.83
N GLU A 774 -8.28 -19.98 40.72
CA GLU A 774 -8.64 -18.55 40.62
C GLU A 774 -9.90 -18.12 41.42
N GLU A 775 -10.66 -19.04 42.01
CA GLU A 775 -11.90 -18.74 42.75
C GLU A 775 -11.70 -18.69 44.29
N GLY A 776 -11.07 -17.63 44.79
CA GLY A 776 -11.37 -17.12 46.15
C GLY A 776 -10.25 -17.04 47.20
N ALA A 777 -8.97 -17.04 46.82
CA ALA A 777 -7.86 -16.72 47.73
C ALA A 777 -7.66 -15.19 47.90
N ASP A 778 -7.17 -14.76 49.07
CA ASP A 778 -6.76 -13.36 49.31
C ASP A 778 -5.27 -13.20 48.87
N PRO A 779 -4.80 -12.08 48.29
CA PRO A 779 -3.44 -12.00 47.74
C PRO A 779 -2.31 -12.25 48.76
N ILE A 780 -2.57 -12.07 50.06
CA ILE A 780 -1.62 -12.35 51.14
C ILE A 780 -1.34 -13.85 51.24
N ASP A 781 -2.34 -14.71 51.04
CA ASP A 781 -2.18 -16.17 51.07
C ASP A 781 -1.27 -16.66 49.92
N VAL A 782 -1.27 -15.93 48.79
CA VAL A 782 -0.45 -16.23 47.60
C VAL A 782 1.01 -15.85 47.83
N ASP A 783 1.28 -14.67 48.38
CA ASP A 783 2.64 -14.25 48.73
C ASP A 783 3.23 -15.12 49.86
N GLU A 784 2.45 -15.48 50.89
CA GLU A 784 2.92 -16.36 51.98
C GLU A 784 3.22 -17.79 51.47
N ALA A 785 2.45 -18.31 50.52
CA ALA A 785 2.74 -19.59 49.85
C ALA A 785 3.99 -19.53 48.94
N ILE A 786 4.29 -18.37 48.34
CA ILE A 786 5.52 -18.14 47.57
C ILE A 786 6.74 -18.06 48.50
N GLU A 787 6.62 -17.42 49.67
CA GLU A 787 7.68 -17.43 50.69
C GLU A 787 7.90 -18.83 51.30
N GLU A 788 6.85 -19.60 51.60
CA GLU A 788 6.99 -20.99 52.08
C GLU A 788 7.71 -21.87 51.04
N ALA A 789 7.41 -21.70 49.74
CA ALA A 789 8.09 -22.40 48.65
C ALA A 789 9.59 -22.06 48.50
N LEU A 790 10.04 -20.96 49.11
CA LEU A 790 11.43 -20.47 49.10
C LEU A 790 12.12 -20.56 50.47
N GLY A 791 11.41 -20.99 51.51
CA GLY A 791 11.82 -20.91 52.93
C GLY A 791 12.81 -21.98 53.41
N SER A 792 14.00 -21.53 53.83
CA SER A 792 14.89 -22.13 54.85
C SER A 792 14.90 -23.67 55.05
N ASP A 793 15.76 -24.38 54.30
CA ASP A 793 16.72 -25.39 54.86
C ASP A 793 17.68 -26.02 53.81
N SER A 794 17.70 -25.54 52.56
CA SER A 794 18.54 -26.10 51.48
C SER A 794 20.04 -25.78 51.57
N PHE A 795 20.48 -24.95 52.53
CA PHE A 795 21.89 -24.64 52.80
C PHE A 795 22.35 -25.19 54.17
N MET A 796 22.47 -26.51 54.26
CA MET A 796 23.13 -27.21 55.38
C MET A 796 24.09 -28.30 54.85
N GLU A 797 25.18 -28.54 55.59
CA GLU A 797 26.40 -29.15 55.05
C GLU A 797 26.30 -30.66 54.70
N PRO A 798 26.99 -31.13 53.65
CA PRO A 798 27.21 -32.55 53.42
C PRO A 798 28.21 -33.12 54.44
N LYS A 799 27.69 -33.76 55.50
CA LYS A 799 28.50 -34.42 56.53
C LYS A 799 29.47 -35.46 55.93
N GLY A 800 30.77 -35.26 56.16
CA GLY A 800 31.73 -36.38 56.21
C GLY A 800 32.82 -36.47 55.13
N GLN A 801 33.34 -35.36 54.63
CA GLN A 801 34.70 -35.31 54.05
C GLN A 801 35.52 -34.18 54.70
N PRO A 802 36.83 -34.35 54.94
CA PRO A 802 37.65 -33.34 55.60
C PRO A 802 37.93 -32.15 54.67
N MET A 803 37.82 -30.93 55.19
CA MET A 803 38.09 -29.72 54.41
C MET A 803 39.59 -29.51 54.16
N GLU A 804 39.99 -29.39 52.89
CA GLU A 804 41.25 -28.74 52.51
C GLU A 804 41.09 -27.20 52.55
N HIS A 805 41.35 -26.59 53.71
CA HIS A 805 41.66 -25.16 53.80
C HIS A 805 42.98 -24.88 53.07
N GLY A 806 42.90 -24.64 51.76
CA GLY A 806 44.11 -24.41 50.94
C GLY A 806 43.90 -23.95 49.50
N ARG A 807 42.68 -23.54 49.10
CA ARG A 807 42.36 -23.12 47.72
C ARG A 807 41.70 -21.75 47.56
N ILE A 808 41.05 -21.20 48.59
CA ILE A 808 40.47 -19.84 48.53
C ILE A 808 41.51 -18.81 48.94
N GLU A 809 42.28 -19.05 50.02
CA GLU A 809 43.38 -18.18 50.44
C GLU A 809 44.40 -17.95 49.30
N ARG A 810 44.73 -18.98 48.51
CA ARG A 810 45.64 -18.83 47.35
C ARG A 810 45.13 -17.90 46.26
N ALA A 811 43.81 -17.87 46.02
CA ALA A 811 43.23 -16.98 45.01
C ALA A 811 43.27 -15.50 45.44
N VAL A 812 43.31 -15.23 46.75
CA VAL A 812 43.51 -13.88 47.32
C VAL A 812 45.00 -13.53 47.35
N ASP A 813 45.83 -14.46 47.83
CA ASP A 813 47.31 -14.35 47.85
C ASP A 813 47.90 -14.04 46.47
N ASP A 814 47.40 -14.68 45.41
CA ASP A 814 47.90 -14.47 44.05
C ASP A 814 47.36 -13.17 43.42
N PHE A 815 46.21 -12.65 43.89
CA PHE A 815 45.70 -11.34 43.49
C PHE A 815 46.54 -10.21 44.12
N ASP A 816 46.82 -10.26 45.42
CA ASP A 816 47.68 -9.28 46.10
C ASP A 816 49.16 -9.37 45.68
N ARG A 817 49.62 -10.53 45.20
CA ARG A 817 50.92 -10.62 44.51
C ARG A 817 50.92 -9.91 43.17
N SER A 818 49.84 -10.02 42.38
CA SER A 818 49.74 -9.38 41.06
C SER A 818 49.79 -7.85 41.15
N SER A 819 49.12 -7.26 42.12
CA SER A 819 49.14 -5.80 42.35
C SER A 819 50.51 -5.30 42.78
N SER A 820 51.24 -6.08 43.59
CA SER A 820 52.58 -5.70 44.08
C SER A 820 53.67 -5.61 42.99
N THR A 821 53.44 -6.20 41.82
CA THR A 821 54.43 -6.28 40.73
C THR A 821 54.41 -5.04 39.82
N ILE A 822 53.33 -4.24 39.82
CA ILE A 822 53.17 -3.02 39.00
C ILE A 822 53.91 -1.84 39.67
N SER A 823 55.23 -1.96 39.80
CA SER A 823 56.10 -0.93 40.38
C SER A 823 57.54 -0.92 39.84
N ASN A 824 57.98 -1.97 39.13
CA ASN A 824 59.32 -2.06 38.55
C ASN A 824 59.28 -2.80 37.21
N LEU A 825 59.27 -2.04 36.11
CA LEU A 825 59.79 -2.44 34.79
C LEU A 825 59.79 -1.18 33.90
N SER A 826 60.90 -0.45 33.95
CA SER A 826 61.36 0.35 32.81
C SER A 826 62.19 -0.55 31.89
N ASP A 827 62.39 -0.10 30.65
CA ASP A 827 63.43 -0.57 29.72
C ASP A 827 63.28 -2.03 29.23
N ASP A 828 62.65 -2.20 28.06
CA ASP A 828 63.32 -2.74 26.85
C ASP A 828 62.40 -2.57 25.61
N ASP A 829 62.99 -2.48 24.42
CA ASP A 829 62.36 -2.00 23.17
C ASP A 829 61.72 -3.08 22.26
N ASP A 830 61.03 -2.62 21.21
CA ASP A 830 60.74 -3.25 19.90
C ASP A 830 60.14 -4.68 19.82
N ASP A 831 58.92 -4.82 19.26
CA ASP A 831 58.73 -4.95 17.79
C ASP A 831 57.22 -4.90 17.38
N ASP A 832 56.95 -4.72 16.09
CA ASP A 832 55.62 -4.43 15.49
C ASP A 832 54.96 -5.65 14.79
N ASP A 833 53.62 -5.62 14.65
CA ASP A 833 52.77 -6.21 13.59
C ASP A 833 51.29 -6.23 14.07
N GLY A 834 50.41 -5.41 13.47
CA GLY A 834 49.04 -5.16 13.97
C GLY A 834 47.87 -5.67 13.12
N GLU A 835 46.69 -5.79 13.74
CA GLU A 835 45.38 -6.03 13.08
C GLU A 835 44.30 -5.03 13.58
N ASP A 836 44.06 -3.98 12.79
CA ASP A 836 42.80 -3.26 12.53
C ASP A 836 41.74 -3.07 13.67
N ASP A 837 42.06 -2.26 14.70
CA ASP A 837 41.14 -1.85 15.78
C ASP A 837 40.32 -0.58 15.38
N GLY A 838 39.53 -0.67 14.31
CA GLY A 838 38.90 0.51 13.66
C GLY A 838 37.64 1.12 14.34
N ASP A 839 36.94 0.37 15.19
CA ASP A 839 35.55 0.71 15.60
C ASP A 839 35.40 1.45 16.96
N VAL A 840 36.51 1.78 17.65
CA VAL A 840 36.45 2.30 19.03
C VAL A 840 36.77 3.80 19.15
N GLU A 841 37.79 4.31 18.44
CA GLU A 841 38.13 5.74 18.46
C GLU A 841 36.97 6.61 17.92
N ASP A 842 36.29 6.13 16.88
CA ASP A 842 35.20 6.82 16.19
C ASP A 842 34.02 7.15 17.13
N ILE A 843 33.76 6.33 18.16
CA ILE A 843 32.64 6.53 19.09
C ILE A 843 32.91 7.72 20.03
N LEU A 844 34.11 7.81 20.58
CA LEU A 844 34.50 8.91 21.48
C LEU A 844 34.69 10.22 20.71
N VAL A 845 35.34 10.16 19.54
CA VAL A 845 35.50 11.32 18.65
C VAL A 845 34.13 11.82 18.18
N THR A 846 33.18 10.94 17.84
CA THR A 846 31.81 11.35 17.48
C THR A 846 31.08 11.99 18.66
N ALA A 847 31.18 11.44 19.88
CA ALA A 847 30.51 12.02 21.06
C ALA A 847 31.05 13.42 21.43
N PHE A 848 32.36 13.63 21.33
CA PHE A 848 33.01 14.93 21.53
C PHE A 848 32.61 15.94 20.43
N LEU A 849 32.60 15.51 19.17
CA LEU A 849 32.13 16.32 18.05
C LEU A 849 30.63 16.66 18.14
N GLU A 850 29.78 15.76 18.67
CA GLU A 850 28.37 16.05 18.95
C GLU A 850 28.20 17.15 20.00
N GLN A 851 28.99 17.13 21.08
CA GLN A 851 28.96 18.19 22.10
C GLN A 851 29.38 19.54 21.50
N LEU A 852 30.47 19.56 20.72
CA LEU A 852 30.92 20.76 20.00
C LEU A 852 29.93 21.28 18.96
N GLN A 853 29.11 20.40 18.37
CA GLN A 853 28.08 20.79 17.40
C GLN A 853 26.84 21.42 18.05
N LYS A 854 26.47 21.02 19.29
CA LYS A 854 25.27 21.51 19.99
C LYS A 854 25.39 22.98 20.39
N GLY A 855 26.55 23.40 20.89
CA GLY A 855 26.85 24.80 21.25
C GLY A 855 26.29 25.21 22.62
N GLU A 856 26.96 26.16 23.26
CA GLU A 856 26.63 26.64 24.61
C GLU A 856 25.51 27.68 24.56
N ASP A 857 24.28 27.30 24.92
CA ASP A 857 23.17 28.19 25.28
C ASP A 857 22.13 27.51 26.22
N ASP A 858 22.59 26.55 27.05
CA ASP A 858 22.00 26.10 28.34
C ASP A 858 23.03 25.26 29.13
#